data_AF-A0A0W0FGC3-F1
#
_entry.id   AF-A0A0W0FGC3-F1
#
_cell.length_a   1.000
_cell.length_b   1.000
_cell.length_c   1.000
_cell.angle_alpha   90.00
_cell.angle_beta   90.00
_cell.angle_gamma   90.00
#
_symmetry.space_group_name_H-M   'P 1'
#
loop_
_entity.id
_entity.type
_entity.pdbx_description
1 polymer ?
#
loop_
_entity_poly.entity_id
_entity_poly.type
_entity_poly.pdbx_seq_one_letter_code
_entity_poly.pdbx_strand_id
1 'polypeptide(L)'
;MSLQSIRQSSKLVVQSTNIQITVQSITRLLLSPAFTCSFHRVSNQHGLALPLNFSSPLAELNLVSILSLLNFGSGYRLPLHQQSGRGAWDNIRMLVFGMYISSEDLLSAKGIKDITQSKIAEIMRVSIHTETPHSSIPGVTVGTLGGPMHNLVNLITSTLNETGTILVQGGYPDLGSFVLEALNAAKAKESDEAKIDCILHRLVSAFPAFRDQSSINNHPIYCFKKALFLIHALTIRFTTAQFPIPNTSTIPVFSDNVLPTLLIHLGIIDLSHVDDLVGLFPVFDASTLQLPSSSKNDNGDEKQALEDGPHLTSTQSYILRAAAIHACERIIEVARSLDLSDDDKKEFKWINELTLPDLDMWIWSIAKDRKDWRRGVKRFRWTECPQKSGLRSSSPVHIKRLHFNLWNHHGRSAESLDYGAQPFNQLPHYGLPSFSPPTLWANTQPGITPPCSITPSSLPTDINCTFTSLVPGLRKRHNSSPSSISLTFSSTDANQALERATLLLESISLHNVGKLHGQGTVYFPDFPWSRIREVELEDRYDETKICQVLRQCKRLETLILHSPLNVHLCEVSAQLVPVTLPNLGKIQLCTAGLCTCLSLSALQHMDLIKVQMVGRDLDIVMVMIKRSGCGHRLEYLSIGDISMMDVTVERLLRLTLNIKELVLSGHVVSGYILERIAMALPELHSLLIRHGLDRFQSTLAPPPLSALVQLVKKKNKAQNTKLRKVRLEAYEEVVLEKDVLEKLETLSSPELVVDIRLDPGKVDRYDRLLYLRDVLYRKLCPLPTDPVLMRNLIEASDLF
;
A
#
# COMPACT_ATOMS: atom_id res chain seq x y z
N MET A 1 24.64 -27.50 -7.74
CA MET A 1 23.62 -26.91 -6.83
C MET A 1 22.26 -27.23 -7.39
N SER A 2 21.34 -27.72 -6.56
CA SER A 2 19.99 -28.11 -6.99
C SER A 2 18.92 -27.71 -5.99
N LEU A 3 17.66 -27.63 -6.42
CA LEU A 3 16.50 -27.46 -5.53
C LEU A 3 16.45 -28.55 -4.44
N GLN A 4 16.81 -29.79 -4.79
CA GLN A 4 16.90 -30.89 -3.82
C GLN A 4 17.97 -30.64 -2.74
N SER A 5 19.07 -29.97 -3.07
CA SER A 5 20.10 -29.58 -2.09
C SER A 5 19.56 -28.56 -1.08
N ILE A 6 18.73 -27.61 -1.53
CA ILE A 6 18.06 -26.59 -0.69
C ILE A 6 17.09 -27.27 0.28
N ARG A 7 16.20 -28.12 -0.25
CA ARG A 7 15.22 -28.90 0.55
C ARG A 7 15.90 -29.79 1.60
N GLN A 8 16.89 -30.57 1.17
CA GLN A 8 17.56 -31.55 2.05
C GLN A 8 18.44 -30.89 3.11
N SER A 9 19.21 -29.84 2.77
CA SER A 9 19.97 -29.09 3.79
C SER A 9 19.05 -28.43 4.81
N SER A 10 17.96 -27.81 4.37
CA SER A 10 16.97 -27.18 5.24
C SER A 10 16.33 -28.17 6.22
N LYS A 11 15.97 -29.36 5.74
CA LYS A 11 15.43 -30.46 6.56
C LYS A 11 16.45 -30.96 7.60
N LEU A 12 17.70 -31.18 7.20
CA LEU A 12 18.77 -31.63 8.10
C LEU A 12 19.05 -30.61 9.22
N VAL A 13 18.94 -29.32 8.96
CA VAL A 13 19.08 -28.27 9.98
C VAL A 13 17.97 -28.34 11.01
N VAL A 14 16.69 -28.43 10.59
CA VAL A 14 15.56 -28.58 11.51
C VAL A 14 15.73 -29.82 12.39
N GLN A 15 16.11 -30.95 11.79
CA GLN A 15 16.33 -32.21 12.51
C GLN A 15 17.50 -32.15 13.50
N SER A 16 18.61 -31.47 13.15
CA SER A 16 19.79 -31.36 14.02
C SER A 16 19.72 -30.22 15.06
N THR A 17 18.76 -29.30 14.92
CA THR A 17 18.49 -28.21 15.88
C THR A 17 17.23 -28.44 16.72
N ASN A 18 16.54 -29.58 16.56
CA ASN A 18 15.33 -29.97 17.31
C ASN A 18 14.13 -28.99 17.17
N ILE A 19 14.10 -28.18 16.11
CA ILE A 19 12.98 -27.28 15.79
C ILE A 19 11.74 -28.11 15.48
N GLN A 20 10.61 -27.79 16.11
CA GLN A 20 9.36 -28.54 15.95
C GLN A 20 8.43 -27.85 14.94
N ILE A 21 7.93 -28.64 13.98
CA ILE A 21 7.00 -28.21 12.92
C ILE A 21 5.91 -29.29 12.81
N THR A 22 4.78 -29.07 13.49
CA THR A 22 3.74 -30.10 13.66
C THR A 22 2.65 -30.01 12.58
N VAL A 23 2.00 -31.14 12.27
CA VAL A 23 0.80 -31.14 11.41
C VAL A 23 -0.34 -30.33 12.06
N GLN A 24 -0.49 -30.40 13.38
CA GLN A 24 -1.57 -29.71 14.10
C GLN A 24 -1.45 -28.18 14.01
N SER A 25 -0.24 -27.62 14.14
CA SER A 25 -0.05 -26.17 13.97
C SER A 25 -0.24 -25.72 12.52
N ILE A 26 0.17 -26.53 11.55
CA ILE A 26 -0.06 -26.27 10.12
C ILE A 26 -1.56 -26.28 9.77
N THR A 27 -2.30 -27.33 10.15
CA THR A 27 -3.76 -27.41 9.93
C THR A 27 -4.49 -26.24 10.60
N ARG A 28 -4.09 -25.87 11.83
CA ARG A 28 -4.62 -24.70 12.55
C ARG A 28 -4.41 -23.39 11.80
N LEU A 29 -3.28 -23.22 11.09
CA LEU A 29 -3.05 -22.04 10.24
C LEU A 29 -3.88 -22.10 8.96
N LEU A 30 -3.84 -23.22 8.22
CA LEU A 30 -4.52 -23.35 6.92
C LEU A 30 -6.04 -23.15 7.02
N LEU A 31 -6.65 -23.56 8.13
CA LEU A 31 -8.08 -23.38 8.41
C LEU A 31 -8.39 -22.12 9.25
N SER A 32 -7.41 -21.23 9.48
CA SER A 32 -7.63 -20.01 10.26
C SER A 32 -8.25 -18.87 9.44
N PRO A 33 -9.12 -18.03 10.03
CA PRO A 33 -9.60 -16.80 9.38
C PRO A 33 -8.47 -15.85 8.94
N ALA A 34 -7.35 -15.81 9.67
CA ALA A 34 -6.18 -15.05 9.26
C ALA A 34 -5.58 -15.52 7.92
N PHE A 35 -5.66 -16.81 7.59
CA PHE A 35 -5.24 -17.37 6.31
C PHE A 35 -6.37 -17.28 5.28
N THR A 36 -7.50 -17.95 5.50
CA THR A 36 -8.56 -18.14 4.50
C THR A 36 -9.17 -16.82 4.01
N CYS A 37 -9.50 -15.89 4.92
CA CYS A 37 -10.09 -14.60 4.56
C CYS A 37 -9.09 -13.60 3.94
N SER A 38 -7.78 -13.86 4.04
CA SER A 38 -6.76 -12.95 3.50
C SER A 38 -6.03 -13.48 2.25
N PHE A 39 -6.02 -14.79 2.02
CA PHE A 39 -5.11 -15.42 1.06
C PHE A 39 -5.14 -14.78 -0.34
N HIS A 40 -6.23 -14.94 -1.08
CA HIS A 40 -6.36 -14.40 -2.45
C HIS A 40 -6.25 -12.86 -2.52
N ARG A 41 -6.53 -12.16 -1.41
CA ARG A 41 -6.46 -10.70 -1.29
C ARG A 41 -5.01 -10.19 -1.22
N VAL A 42 -4.08 -10.98 -0.70
CA VAL A 42 -2.68 -10.55 -0.49
C VAL A 42 -1.62 -11.38 -1.21
N SER A 43 -1.87 -12.65 -1.58
CA SER A 43 -0.91 -13.47 -2.34
C SER A 43 -0.56 -12.88 -3.71
N ASN A 44 -1.51 -12.17 -4.34
CA ASN A 44 -1.29 -11.43 -5.58
C ASN A 44 -0.42 -10.16 -5.42
N GLN A 45 0.01 -9.76 -4.22
CA GLN A 45 0.72 -8.50 -3.96
C GLN A 45 2.25 -8.60 -4.05
N HIS A 46 2.73 -9.40 -5.01
CA HIS A 46 4.14 -9.77 -5.26
C HIS A 46 5.15 -8.61 -5.50
N GLY A 47 4.72 -7.34 -5.49
CA GLY A 47 5.60 -6.16 -5.54
C GLY A 47 6.31 -5.88 -6.87
N LEU A 48 6.08 -6.70 -7.90
CA LEU A 48 6.65 -6.57 -9.26
C LEU A 48 5.66 -5.96 -10.26
N ALA A 49 4.71 -5.16 -9.79
CA ALA A 49 4.00 -4.21 -10.64
C ALA A 49 4.96 -3.04 -10.94
N LEU A 50 5.50 -2.99 -12.16
CA LEU A 50 6.51 -2.02 -12.58
C LEU A 50 5.84 -0.90 -13.39
N PRO A 51 5.74 0.36 -12.87
CA PRO A 51 5.07 1.46 -13.55
C PRO A 51 6.00 2.17 -14.56
N LEU A 52 6.71 1.38 -15.36
CA LEU A 52 7.77 1.82 -16.28
C LEU A 52 7.41 1.41 -17.71
N ASN A 53 7.82 2.23 -18.68
CA ASN A 53 7.76 1.87 -20.10
C ASN A 53 9.17 1.49 -20.56
N PHE A 54 9.39 0.21 -20.87
CA PHE A 54 10.71 -0.31 -21.19
C PHE A 54 11.08 -0.14 -22.67
N SER A 55 12.36 0.15 -22.96
CA SER A 55 12.88 0.22 -24.33
C SER A 55 12.81 -1.11 -25.08
N SER A 56 12.92 -2.23 -24.34
CA SER A 56 12.78 -3.60 -24.85
C SER A 56 12.46 -4.59 -23.71
N PRO A 57 11.98 -5.81 -24.02
CA PRO A 57 11.87 -6.88 -23.03
C PRO A 57 13.21 -7.24 -22.35
N LEU A 58 14.35 -7.03 -23.03
CA LEU A 58 15.67 -7.24 -22.46
C LEU A 58 16.05 -6.17 -21.44
N ALA A 59 15.67 -4.91 -21.67
CA ALA A 59 15.83 -3.84 -20.69
C ALA A 59 14.99 -4.08 -19.43
N GLU A 60 13.76 -4.59 -19.59
CA GLU A 60 12.95 -5.05 -18.45
C GLU A 60 13.61 -6.24 -17.72
N LEU A 61 14.11 -7.23 -18.47
CA LEU A 61 14.79 -8.40 -17.89
C LEU A 61 16.02 -7.99 -17.08
N ASN A 62 16.81 -7.02 -17.57
CA ASN A 62 17.94 -6.45 -16.85
C ASN A 62 17.48 -5.73 -15.57
N LEU A 63 16.45 -4.88 -15.64
CA LEU A 63 15.91 -4.19 -14.46
C LEU A 63 15.39 -5.17 -13.39
N VAL A 64 14.65 -6.21 -13.78
CA VAL A 64 14.17 -7.27 -12.87
C VAL A 64 15.34 -8.05 -12.26
N SER A 65 16.41 -8.26 -13.03
CA SER A 65 17.63 -8.93 -12.55
C SER A 65 18.39 -8.10 -11.52
N ILE A 66 18.59 -6.80 -11.76
CA ILE A 66 19.22 -5.88 -10.79
C ILE A 66 18.33 -5.68 -9.55
N LEU A 67 17.01 -5.57 -9.71
CA LEU A 67 16.06 -5.50 -8.60
C LEU A 67 16.13 -6.74 -7.69
N SER A 68 16.33 -7.92 -8.28
CA SER A 68 16.46 -9.18 -7.55
C SER A 68 17.83 -9.34 -6.88
N LEU A 69 18.91 -8.95 -7.57
CA LEU A 69 20.27 -8.87 -7.04
C LEU A 69 20.33 -8.01 -5.76
N LEU A 70 19.57 -6.91 -5.73
CA LEU A 70 19.47 -5.96 -4.63
C LEU A 70 18.38 -6.28 -3.59
N ASN A 71 17.71 -7.46 -3.64
CA ASN A 71 16.66 -7.85 -2.69
C ASN A 71 17.20 -8.23 -1.28
N PHE A 72 17.84 -7.27 -0.62
CA PHE A 72 18.41 -7.33 0.72
C PHE A 72 18.15 -6.05 1.52
N GLY A 73 18.84 -5.87 2.64
CA GLY A 73 18.80 -4.62 3.42
C GLY A 73 17.65 -4.54 4.44
N SER A 74 16.94 -5.63 4.70
CA SER A 74 15.89 -5.69 5.74
C SER A 74 16.42 -5.40 7.15
N GLY A 75 17.71 -5.71 7.42
CA GLY A 75 18.42 -5.30 8.63
C GLY A 75 18.55 -3.77 8.81
N TYR A 76 18.24 -2.97 7.78
CA TYR A 76 18.22 -1.51 7.81
C TYR A 76 16.79 -0.94 7.81
N ARG A 77 15.74 -1.76 8.07
CA ARG A 77 14.33 -1.34 8.11
C ARG A 77 14.10 -0.09 8.96
N LEU A 78 14.68 -0.02 10.16
CA LEU A 78 14.52 1.11 11.09
C LEU A 78 15.06 2.44 10.51
N PRO A 79 16.37 2.57 10.20
CA PRO A 79 16.89 3.83 9.65
C PRO A 79 16.31 4.19 8.27
N LEU A 80 15.88 3.22 7.46
CA LEU A 80 15.16 3.49 6.21
C LEU A 80 13.78 4.09 6.46
N HIS A 81 12.99 3.57 7.41
CA HIS A 81 11.73 4.21 7.78
C HIS A 81 11.94 5.59 8.43
N GLN A 82 13.02 5.79 9.19
CA GLN A 82 13.35 7.09 9.78
C GLN A 82 13.71 8.15 8.73
N GLN A 83 14.54 7.83 7.72
CA GLN A 83 14.97 8.81 6.71
C GLN A 83 14.00 8.96 5.53
N SER A 84 13.38 7.88 5.04
CA SER A 84 12.57 7.90 3.81
C SER A 84 11.11 7.48 3.99
N GLY A 85 10.68 7.15 5.22
CA GLY A 85 9.33 6.66 5.53
C GLY A 85 9.02 5.24 5.05
N ARG A 86 9.90 4.65 4.22
CA ARG A 86 9.63 3.43 3.43
C ARG A 86 10.37 2.20 3.97
N GLY A 87 9.85 1.01 3.67
CA GLY A 87 10.51 -0.26 3.99
C GLY A 87 11.69 -0.56 3.07
N ALA A 88 12.50 -1.57 3.41
CA ALA A 88 13.71 -1.91 2.64
C ALA A 88 13.43 -2.17 1.15
N TRP A 89 12.48 -3.06 0.84
CA TRP A 89 12.08 -3.40 -0.53
C TRP A 89 11.65 -2.17 -1.35
N ASP A 90 10.91 -1.24 -0.76
CA ASP A 90 10.38 -0.08 -1.46
C ASP A 90 11.47 0.97 -1.73
N ASN A 91 12.48 1.06 -0.86
CA ASN A 91 13.69 1.85 -1.11
C ASN A 91 14.55 1.24 -2.23
N ILE A 92 14.72 -0.09 -2.25
CA ILE A 92 15.44 -0.78 -3.32
C ILE A 92 14.72 -0.63 -4.67
N ARG A 93 13.38 -0.77 -4.72
CA ARG A 93 12.59 -0.46 -5.92
C ARG A 93 12.79 0.98 -6.39
N MET A 94 12.71 1.94 -5.47
CA MET A 94 12.88 3.35 -5.77
C MET A 94 14.29 3.67 -6.31
N LEU A 95 15.33 3.05 -5.74
CA LEU A 95 16.70 3.11 -6.27
C LEU A 95 16.79 2.60 -7.70
N VAL A 96 16.36 1.35 -7.95
CA VAL A 96 16.51 0.72 -9.28
C VAL A 96 15.67 1.43 -10.35
N PHE A 97 14.47 1.89 -9.99
CA PHE A 97 13.65 2.74 -10.88
C PHE A 97 14.32 4.09 -11.14
N GLY A 98 14.88 4.73 -10.10
CA GLY A 98 15.60 5.99 -10.23
C GLY A 98 16.87 5.89 -11.08
N MET A 99 17.61 4.79 -10.99
CA MET A 99 18.74 4.49 -11.88
C MET A 99 18.26 4.41 -13.34
N TYR A 100 17.25 3.57 -13.62
CA TYR A 100 16.71 3.37 -14.97
C TYR A 100 16.13 4.65 -15.60
N ILE A 101 15.36 5.43 -14.83
CA ILE A 101 14.78 6.70 -15.27
C ILE A 101 15.85 7.76 -15.52
N SER A 102 16.99 7.71 -14.81
CA SER A 102 18.10 8.67 -15.00
C SER A 102 18.94 8.36 -16.25
N SER A 103 19.24 7.09 -16.50
CA SER A 103 19.68 6.55 -17.80
C SER A 103 19.68 5.02 -17.76
N GLU A 104 19.31 4.37 -18.87
CA GLU A 104 19.47 2.91 -19.02
C GLU A 104 20.95 2.49 -18.87
N ASP A 105 21.91 3.37 -19.21
CA ASP A 105 23.34 3.13 -19.03
C ASP A 105 23.74 2.84 -17.59
N LEU A 106 23.02 3.37 -16.59
CA LEU A 106 23.28 3.11 -15.18
C LEU A 106 22.95 1.66 -14.77
N LEU A 107 22.19 0.93 -15.59
CA LEU A 107 21.95 -0.51 -15.43
C LEU A 107 22.83 -1.37 -16.36
N SER A 108 23.69 -0.77 -17.18
CA SER A 108 24.69 -1.52 -17.96
C SER A 108 25.77 -2.09 -17.05
N ALA A 109 26.50 -3.10 -17.54
CA ALA A 109 27.64 -3.70 -16.84
C ALA A 109 28.72 -2.68 -16.46
N LYS A 110 28.95 -1.65 -17.31
CA LYS A 110 29.85 -0.53 -17.00
C LYS A 110 29.22 0.42 -15.98
N GLY A 111 27.95 0.79 -16.15
CA GLY A 111 27.22 1.67 -15.23
C GLY A 111 27.24 1.15 -13.80
N ILE A 112 26.89 -0.12 -13.58
CA ILE A 112 26.90 -0.71 -12.24
C ILE A 112 28.33 -1.00 -11.73
N LYS A 113 29.30 -1.23 -12.63
CA LYS A 113 30.73 -1.35 -12.26
C LYS A 113 31.27 -0.03 -11.68
N ASP A 114 30.92 1.09 -12.29
CA ASP A 114 31.55 2.40 -12.04
C ASP A 114 30.67 3.35 -11.20
N ILE A 115 29.46 2.92 -10.76
CA ILE A 115 28.56 3.73 -9.91
C ILE A 115 29.13 3.95 -8.50
N THR A 116 29.01 5.18 -7.99
CA THR A 116 29.59 5.62 -6.72
C THR A 116 28.58 5.60 -5.57
N GLN A 117 29.08 5.55 -4.32
CA GLN A 117 28.26 5.69 -3.12
C GLN A 117 27.43 6.98 -3.14
N SER A 118 28.02 8.10 -3.56
CA SER A 118 27.33 9.39 -3.67
C SER A 118 26.13 9.32 -4.60
N LYS A 119 26.24 8.61 -5.74
CA LYS A 119 25.14 8.46 -6.70
C LYS A 119 24.03 7.54 -6.18
N ILE A 120 24.38 6.48 -5.45
CA ILE A 120 23.40 5.64 -4.75
C ILE A 120 22.66 6.44 -3.67
N ALA A 121 23.37 7.22 -2.85
CA ALA A 121 22.79 8.05 -1.80
C ALA A 121 21.87 9.17 -2.37
N GLU A 122 22.29 9.80 -3.47
CA GLU A 122 21.50 10.80 -4.23
C GLU A 122 20.16 10.21 -4.69
N ILE A 123 20.20 9.06 -5.38
CA ILE A 123 18.99 8.41 -5.92
C ILE A 123 18.11 7.87 -4.78
N MET A 124 18.71 7.28 -3.74
CA MET A 124 17.99 6.81 -2.54
C MET A 124 17.43 7.95 -1.67
N ARG A 125 17.91 9.19 -1.84
CA ARG A 125 17.56 10.37 -1.03
C ARG A 125 17.80 10.14 0.47
N VAL A 126 18.96 9.57 0.82
CA VAL A 126 19.39 9.28 2.20
C VAL A 126 20.66 10.05 2.57
N SER A 127 20.78 10.46 3.83
CA SER A 127 22.04 10.98 4.36
C SER A 127 22.95 9.83 4.78
N ILE A 128 24.14 9.82 4.19
CA ILE A 128 25.28 8.97 4.59
C ILE A 128 26.20 9.66 5.62
N HIS A 129 25.78 10.81 6.16
CA HIS A 129 26.49 11.54 7.21
C HIS A 129 25.67 11.54 8.51
N THR A 130 26.38 11.38 9.63
CA THR A 130 25.87 11.53 10.99
C THR A 130 26.34 12.84 11.59
N GLU A 131 25.45 13.62 12.20
CA GLU A 131 25.85 14.80 12.95
C GLU A 131 26.49 14.42 14.28
N THR A 132 27.68 14.94 14.52
CA THR A 132 28.48 14.76 15.74
C THR A 132 28.93 16.14 16.25
N PRO A 133 28.87 16.44 17.56
CA PRO A 133 29.35 17.72 18.09
C PRO A 133 30.81 18.02 17.72
N HIS A 134 31.12 19.27 17.42
CA HIS A 134 32.48 19.71 17.13
C HIS A 134 33.35 19.62 18.39
N SER A 135 34.47 18.89 18.33
CA SER A 135 35.29 18.52 19.50
C SER A 135 35.82 19.69 20.32
N SER A 136 35.92 20.88 19.73
CA SER A 136 36.42 22.11 20.37
C SER A 136 35.47 23.31 20.35
N ILE A 137 34.25 23.20 19.79
CA ILE A 137 33.33 24.34 19.66
C ILE A 137 31.93 23.94 20.17
N PRO A 138 31.57 24.33 21.41
CA PRO A 138 30.24 24.07 21.96
C PRO A 138 29.12 24.63 21.08
N GLY A 139 28.06 23.84 20.88
CA GLY A 139 26.89 24.22 20.08
C GLY A 139 27.03 24.05 18.57
N VAL A 140 28.20 23.67 18.05
CA VAL A 140 28.39 23.35 16.61
C VAL A 140 28.36 21.83 16.40
N THR A 141 27.66 21.38 15.35
CA THR A 141 27.71 19.99 14.86
C THR A 141 28.48 19.90 13.55
N VAL A 142 29.03 18.71 13.27
CA VAL A 142 29.74 18.37 12.04
C VAL A 142 29.14 17.09 11.47
N GLY A 143 28.80 17.09 10.19
CA GLY A 143 28.41 15.88 9.46
C GLY A 143 29.63 14.99 9.18
N THR A 144 29.80 13.92 9.96
CA THR A 144 30.83 12.90 9.73
C THR A 144 30.30 11.75 8.87
N LEU A 145 31.09 11.23 7.94
CA LEU A 145 30.68 10.12 7.07
C LEU A 145 30.48 8.84 7.91
N GLY A 146 29.28 8.27 7.91
CA GLY A 146 29.01 7.09 8.73
C GLY A 146 27.54 6.78 9.00
N GLY A 147 27.33 6.02 10.09
CA GLY A 147 26.01 5.53 10.50
C GLY A 147 25.42 4.44 9.59
N PRO A 148 24.18 3.99 9.88
CA PRO A 148 23.59 2.83 9.20
C PRO A 148 23.36 3.02 7.69
N MET A 149 23.08 4.25 7.23
CA MET A 149 22.84 4.50 5.81
C MET A 149 24.11 4.52 4.97
N HIS A 150 25.24 5.01 5.49
CA HIS A 150 26.54 4.81 4.85
C HIS A 150 26.84 3.31 4.65
N ASN A 151 26.59 2.48 5.67
CA ASN A 151 26.84 1.04 5.60
C ASN A 151 25.95 0.34 4.56
N LEU A 152 24.67 0.71 4.46
CA LEU A 152 23.75 0.21 3.44
C LEU A 152 24.15 0.66 2.03
N VAL A 153 24.45 1.96 1.85
CA VAL A 153 24.88 2.52 0.57
C VAL A 153 26.17 1.85 0.10
N ASN A 154 27.15 1.67 0.99
CA ASN A 154 28.39 0.96 0.67
C ASN A 154 28.14 -0.51 0.28
N LEU A 155 27.22 -1.22 0.95
CA LEU A 155 26.85 -2.59 0.60
C LEU A 155 26.21 -2.68 -0.81
N ILE A 156 25.32 -1.73 -1.13
CA ILE A 156 24.69 -1.61 -2.46
C ILE A 156 25.74 -1.31 -3.53
N THR A 157 26.57 -0.27 -3.34
CA THR A 157 27.65 0.10 -4.25
C THR A 157 28.61 -1.08 -4.48
N SER A 158 29.10 -1.72 -3.41
CA SER A 158 30.01 -2.88 -3.52
C SER A 158 29.39 -4.03 -4.31
N THR A 159 28.11 -4.34 -4.07
CA THR A 159 27.38 -5.40 -4.78
C THR A 159 27.26 -5.10 -6.27
N LEU A 160 26.95 -3.86 -6.64
CA LEU A 160 26.85 -3.41 -8.02
C LEU A 160 28.22 -3.41 -8.71
N ASN A 161 29.25 -2.88 -8.04
CA ASN A 161 30.60 -2.78 -8.60
C ASN A 161 31.23 -4.16 -8.85
N GLU A 162 31.06 -5.11 -7.92
CA GLU A 162 31.51 -6.50 -8.11
C GLU A 162 30.75 -7.18 -9.27
N THR A 163 29.42 -7.04 -9.31
CA THR A 163 28.58 -7.62 -10.37
C THR A 163 28.94 -7.07 -11.74
N GLY A 164 29.10 -5.74 -11.86
CA GLY A 164 29.53 -5.08 -13.09
C GLY A 164 30.94 -5.49 -13.53
N THR A 165 31.86 -5.67 -12.59
CA THR A 165 33.21 -6.20 -12.88
C THR A 165 33.13 -7.60 -13.49
N ILE A 166 32.33 -8.50 -12.92
CA ILE A 166 32.14 -9.87 -13.44
C ILE A 166 31.50 -9.85 -14.83
N LEU A 167 30.48 -9.01 -15.06
CA LEU A 167 29.82 -8.88 -16.37
C LEU A 167 30.77 -8.35 -17.44
N VAL A 168 31.51 -7.27 -17.15
CA VAL A 168 32.51 -6.69 -18.09
C VAL A 168 33.63 -7.70 -18.40
N GLN A 169 34.11 -8.46 -17.42
CA GLN A 169 35.10 -9.53 -17.64
C GLN A 169 34.54 -10.71 -18.45
N GLY A 170 33.26 -11.04 -18.28
CA GLY A 170 32.55 -12.06 -19.06
C GLY A 170 32.10 -11.61 -20.45
N GLY A 171 32.31 -10.34 -20.83
CA GLY A 171 31.86 -9.79 -22.11
C GLY A 171 30.36 -9.45 -22.18
N TYR A 172 29.64 -9.48 -21.07
CA TYR A 172 28.20 -9.19 -21.03
C TYR A 172 27.95 -7.66 -20.96
N PRO A 173 27.02 -7.12 -21.77
CA PRO A 173 26.69 -5.69 -21.74
C PRO A 173 25.90 -5.29 -20.49
N ASP A 174 25.18 -6.22 -19.87
CA ASP A 174 24.29 -6.03 -18.72
C ASP A 174 23.93 -7.37 -18.05
N LEU A 175 23.23 -7.34 -16.91
CA LEU A 175 22.87 -8.56 -16.15
C LEU A 175 21.72 -9.35 -16.80
N GLY A 176 20.75 -8.66 -17.40
CA GLY A 176 19.64 -9.29 -18.14
C GLY A 176 20.14 -10.13 -19.32
N SER A 177 21.19 -9.70 -20.00
CA SER A 177 21.86 -10.44 -21.07
C SER A 177 22.49 -11.74 -20.55
N PHE A 178 23.14 -11.74 -19.37
CA PHE A 178 23.61 -12.98 -18.73
C PHE A 178 22.44 -13.91 -18.37
N VAL A 179 21.37 -13.36 -17.81
CA VAL A 179 20.17 -14.13 -17.42
C VAL A 179 19.47 -14.74 -18.64
N LEU A 180 19.40 -14.01 -19.75
CA LEU A 180 18.91 -14.52 -21.03
C LEU A 180 19.76 -15.68 -21.56
N GLU A 181 21.09 -15.62 -21.41
CA GLU A 181 21.96 -16.74 -21.79
C GLU A 181 21.78 -17.96 -20.85
N ALA A 182 21.55 -17.74 -19.55
CA ALA A 182 21.23 -18.81 -18.60
C ALA A 182 19.89 -19.49 -18.91
N LEU A 183 18.86 -18.71 -19.23
CA LEU A 183 17.55 -19.17 -19.71
C LEU A 183 17.69 -19.96 -21.03
N ASN A 184 18.48 -19.47 -21.99
CA ASN A 184 18.71 -20.17 -23.25
C ASN A 184 19.47 -21.49 -23.06
N ALA A 185 20.47 -21.54 -22.18
CA ALA A 185 21.17 -22.77 -21.84
C ALA A 185 20.25 -23.81 -21.15
N ALA A 186 19.26 -23.35 -20.39
CA ALA A 186 18.27 -24.21 -19.75
C ALA A 186 17.27 -24.84 -20.74
N LYS A 187 17.03 -24.27 -21.92
CA LYS A 187 16.10 -24.83 -22.96
C LYS A 187 16.30 -26.32 -23.23
N ALA A 188 17.55 -26.80 -23.16
CA ALA A 188 17.92 -28.20 -23.43
C ALA A 188 17.76 -29.14 -22.22
N LYS A 189 16.97 -28.76 -21.21
CA LYS A 189 16.65 -29.59 -20.03
C LYS A 189 15.20 -30.04 -20.07
N GLU A 190 14.99 -31.33 -19.82
CA GLU A 190 13.70 -32.01 -20.02
C GLU A 190 12.63 -31.54 -19.01
N SER A 191 12.97 -31.52 -17.71
CA SER A 191 12.07 -31.08 -16.63
C SER A 191 12.30 -29.63 -16.21
N ASP A 192 11.26 -28.96 -15.71
CA ASP A 192 11.37 -27.59 -15.22
C ASP A 192 12.28 -27.46 -13.99
N GLU A 193 12.33 -28.45 -13.09
CA GLU A 193 13.32 -28.44 -12.00
C GLU A 193 14.76 -28.48 -12.53
N ALA A 194 15.05 -29.28 -13.59
CA ALA A 194 16.37 -29.30 -14.21
C ALA A 194 16.72 -28.00 -14.96
N LYS A 195 15.71 -27.27 -15.47
CA LYS A 195 15.87 -25.91 -16.02
C LYS A 195 16.21 -24.91 -14.90
N ILE A 196 15.46 -24.93 -13.79
CA ILE A 196 15.70 -24.08 -12.62
C ILE A 196 17.08 -24.33 -12.04
N ASP A 197 17.47 -25.59 -11.84
CA ASP A 197 18.81 -25.99 -11.38
C ASP A 197 19.92 -25.44 -12.29
N CYS A 198 19.71 -25.48 -13.61
CA CYS A 198 20.67 -24.94 -14.57
C CYS A 198 20.83 -23.40 -14.43
N ILE A 199 19.72 -22.67 -14.36
CA ILE A 199 19.73 -21.20 -14.19
C ILE A 199 20.32 -20.81 -12.83
N LEU A 200 19.86 -21.44 -11.76
CA LEU A 200 20.32 -21.24 -10.39
C LEU A 200 21.83 -21.48 -10.29
N HIS A 201 22.32 -22.60 -10.84
CA HIS A 201 23.75 -22.91 -10.85
C HIS A 201 24.56 -21.81 -11.54
N ARG A 202 24.15 -21.35 -12.73
CA ARG A 202 24.87 -20.26 -13.42
C ARG A 202 24.87 -18.95 -12.60
N LEU A 203 23.74 -18.58 -12.01
CA LEU A 203 23.62 -17.37 -11.17
C LEU A 203 24.55 -17.41 -9.95
N VAL A 204 24.51 -18.48 -9.15
CA VAL A 204 25.31 -18.59 -7.92
C VAL A 204 26.78 -18.84 -8.21
N SER A 205 27.12 -19.55 -9.29
CA SER A 205 28.53 -19.72 -9.70
C SER A 205 29.14 -18.38 -10.12
N ALA A 206 28.45 -17.58 -10.94
CA ALA A 206 28.97 -16.31 -11.42
C ALA A 206 29.07 -15.25 -10.30
N PHE A 207 27.96 -14.90 -9.65
CA PHE A 207 27.88 -13.69 -8.82
C PHE A 207 27.86 -14.03 -7.32
N PRO A 208 28.85 -13.55 -6.52
CA PRO A 208 28.87 -13.75 -5.06
C PRO A 208 27.59 -13.23 -4.38
N ALA A 209 27.02 -12.15 -4.89
CA ALA A 209 25.76 -11.59 -4.44
C ALA A 209 24.55 -12.55 -4.48
N PHE A 210 24.58 -13.64 -5.25
CA PHE A 210 23.56 -14.69 -5.26
C PHE A 210 23.93 -15.92 -4.39
N ARG A 211 25.17 -16.02 -3.87
CA ARG A 211 25.68 -17.14 -3.05
C ARG A 211 25.22 -17.08 -1.58
N ASP A 212 23.92 -16.96 -1.39
CA ASP A 212 23.25 -16.99 -0.09
C ASP A 212 23.23 -18.42 0.49
N GLN A 213 24.36 -18.79 1.10
CA GLN A 213 24.68 -20.09 1.68
C GLN A 213 25.60 -19.94 2.90
N SER A 214 25.62 -20.95 3.79
CA SER A 214 26.46 -21.02 4.99
C SER A 214 26.81 -22.48 5.33
N SER A 215 27.52 -22.71 6.44
CA SER A 215 27.74 -24.04 7.01
C SER A 215 27.44 -24.01 8.51
N ILE A 216 26.71 -25.01 9.01
CA ILE A 216 26.40 -25.20 10.44
C ILE A 216 26.72 -26.64 10.82
N ASN A 217 27.49 -26.83 11.89
CA ASN A 217 27.98 -28.15 12.33
C ASN A 217 28.63 -28.96 11.19
N ASN A 218 29.41 -28.27 10.34
CA ASN A 218 30.02 -28.76 9.09
C ASN A 218 29.06 -29.21 7.97
N HIS A 219 27.74 -29.13 8.17
CA HIS A 219 26.75 -29.34 7.11
C HIS A 219 26.49 -28.04 6.33
N PRO A 220 26.50 -28.05 4.98
CA PRO A 220 26.20 -26.85 4.19
C PRO A 220 24.69 -26.55 4.19
N ILE A 221 24.35 -25.26 4.21
CA ILE A 221 22.99 -24.73 4.12
C ILE A 221 22.90 -23.86 2.88
N TYR A 222 21.88 -24.09 2.06
CA TYR A 222 21.61 -23.31 0.86
C TYR A 222 20.25 -22.61 1.02
N CYS A 223 20.23 -21.28 0.96
CA CYS A 223 18.99 -20.49 0.95
C CYS A 223 18.73 -19.87 -0.43
N PHE A 224 19.78 -19.33 -1.07
CA PHE A 224 19.76 -18.76 -2.43
C PHE A 224 18.60 -17.80 -2.73
N LYS A 225 18.06 -17.11 -1.70
CA LYS A 225 16.86 -16.26 -1.74
C LYS A 225 16.76 -15.46 -3.04
N LYS A 226 17.78 -14.66 -3.31
CA LYS A 226 17.77 -13.65 -4.37
C LYS A 226 17.82 -14.28 -5.78
N ALA A 227 18.38 -15.49 -5.91
CA ALA A 227 18.41 -16.23 -7.17
C ALA A 227 17.08 -16.96 -7.41
N LEU A 228 16.51 -17.61 -6.38
CA LEU A 228 15.17 -18.22 -6.47
C LEU A 228 14.10 -17.16 -6.76
N PHE A 229 14.14 -16.03 -6.03
CA PHE A 229 13.27 -14.89 -6.25
C PHE A 229 13.41 -14.32 -7.67
N LEU A 230 14.62 -14.21 -8.22
CA LEU A 230 14.81 -13.80 -9.62
C LEU A 230 14.10 -14.76 -10.57
N ILE A 231 14.34 -16.07 -10.45
CA ILE A 231 13.77 -17.09 -11.35
C ILE A 231 12.23 -17.04 -11.32
N HIS A 232 11.61 -16.85 -10.16
CA HIS A 232 10.15 -16.68 -10.03
C HIS A 232 9.65 -15.27 -10.45
N ALA A 233 10.44 -14.22 -10.25
CA ALA A 233 10.10 -12.89 -10.77
C ALA A 233 9.97 -12.89 -12.30
N LEU A 234 10.68 -13.78 -13.00
CA LEU A 234 10.53 -13.94 -14.45
C LEU A 234 9.18 -14.55 -14.84
N THR A 235 8.70 -15.59 -14.16
CA THR A 235 7.37 -16.18 -14.43
C THR A 235 6.22 -15.20 -14.14
N ILE A 236 6.43 -14.23 -13.25
CA ILE A 236 5.47 -13.15 -12.98
C ILE A 236 5.49 -12.07 -14.07
N ARG A 237 6.67 -11.69 -14.59
CA ARG A 237 6.82 -10.53 -15.50
C ARG A 237 6.67 -10.87 -16.99
N PHE A 238 7.02 -12.09 -17.40
CA PHE A 238 7.20 -12.43 -18.81
C PHE A 238 6.47 -13.71 -19.20
N THR A 239 6.12 -13.80 -20.48
CA THR A 239 5.56 -15.00 -21.11
C THR A 239 6.65 -15.88 -21.71
N THR A 240 6.36 -17.18 -21.86
CA THR A 240 7.23 -18.16 -22.53
C THR A 240 7.52 -17.83 -24.00
N ALA A 241 6.70 -16.97 -24.63
CA ALA A 241 6.91 -16.44 -25.97
C ALA A 241 8.00 -15.35 -26.04
N GLN A 242 8.29 -14.67 -24.92
CA GLN A 242 9.38 -13.69 -24.84
C GLN A 242 10.69 -14.36 -24.45
N PHE A 243 10.67 -15.21 -23.42
CA PHE A 243 11.86 -15.88 -22.87
C PHE A 243 11.52 -17.32 -22.44
N PRO A 244 12.45 -18.28 -22.52
CA PRO A 244 12.20 -19.70 -22.25
C PRO A 244 12.18 -20.01 -20.74
N ILE A 245 11.24 -19.41 -20.03
CA ILE A 245 11.15 -19.45 -18.57
C ILE A 245 10.51 -20.78 -18.12
N PRO A 246 11.09 -21.50 -17.15
CA PRO A 246 10.52 -22.74 -16.62
C PRO A 246 9.28 -22.50 -15.75
N ASN A 247 8.45 -23.52 -15.58
CA ASN A 247 7.42 -23.49 -14.54
C ASN A 247 8.08 -23.48 -13.15
N THR A 248 7.70 -22.51 -12.30
CA THR A 248 8.27 -22.31 -10.96
C THR A 248 7.40 -22.78 -9.79
N SER A 249 6.26 -23.46 -10.02
CA SER A 249 5.33 -23.86 -8.95
C SER A 249 5.93 -24.77 -7.85
N THR A 250 7.08 -25.40 -8.09
CA THR A 250 7.80 -26.21 -7.08
C THR A 250 8.99 -25.48 -6.44
N ILE A 251 9.32 -24.24 -6.84
CA ILE A 251 10.53 -23.57 -6.35
C ILE A 251 10.44 -23.31 -4.83
N PRO A 252 11.52 -23.58 -4.05
CA PRO A 252 11.54 -23.27 -2.62
C PRO A 252 11.35 -21.77 -2.33
N VAL A 253 10.78 -21.48 -1.17
CA VAL A 253 10.44 -20.13 -0.71
C VAL A 253 11.67 -19.23 -0.51
N PHE A 254 11.48 -17.92 -0.66
CA PHE A 254 12.51 -16.88 -0.73
C PHE A 254 12.90 -16.39 0.68
N SER A 255 13.21 -17.35 1.55
CA SER A 255 13.39 -17.18 2.99
C SER A 255 14.33 -16.03 3.36
N ASP A 256 13.78 -15.01 4.02
CA ASP A 256 14.47 -13.78 4.43
C ASP A 256 14.35 -13.53 5.96
N ASN A 257 14.11 -12.30 6.43
CA ASN A 257 13.80 -12.05 7.85
C ASN A 257 12.29 -11.96 8.15
N VAL A 258 11.43 -11.99 7.13
CA VAL A 258 9.97 -11.93 7.26
C VAL A 258 9.41 -13.33 7.45
N LEU A 259 9.67 -14.24 6.51
CA LEU A 259 9.11 -15.60 6.53
C LEU A 259 9.35 -16.34 7.86
N PRO A 260 10.60 -16.53 8.32
CA PRO A 260 10.85 -17.17 9.62
C PRO A 260 10.22 -16.44 10.81
N THR A 261 10.28 -15.10 10.89
CA THR A 261 9.63 -14.36 11.99
C THR A 261 8.12 -14.62 12.02
N LEU A 262 7.46 -14.61 10.86
CA LEU A 262 6.02 -14.84 10.79
C LEU A 262 5.65 -16.29 11.08
N LEU A 263 6.43 -17.27 10.62
CA LEU A 263 6.18 -18.68 10.91
C LEU A 263 6.39 -19.03 12.40
N ILE A 264 7.27 -18.31 13.11
CA ILE A 264 7.35 -18.37 14.58
C ILE A 264 6.11 -17.73 15.21
N HIS A 265 5.75 -16.50 14.79
CA HIS A 265 4.58 -15.75 15.30
C HIS A 265 3.23 -16.49 15.11
N LEU A 266 3.11 -17.29 14.05
CA LEU A 266 1.94 -18.14 13.76
C LEU A 266 1.99 -19.51 14.46
N GLY A 267 3.06 -19.80 15.21
CA GLY A 267 3.28 -21.05 15.93
C GLY A 267 3.46 -22.26 15.01
N ILE A 268 4.00 -22.06 13.80
CA ILE A 268 4.38 -23.13 12.86
C ILE A 268 5.79 -23.63 13.18
N ILE A 269 6.73 -22.71 13.37
CA ILE A 269 8.09 -22.99 13.84
C ILE A 269 8.10 -22.79 15.36
N ASP A 270 8.21 -23.88 16.10
CA ASP A 270 8.43 -23.82 17.54
C ASP A 270 9.93 -23.93 17.87
N LEU A 271 10.37 -23.07 18.79
CA LEU A 271 11.74 -22.88 19.26
C LEU A 271 11.90 -23.25 20.75
N SER A 272 10.85 -23.79 21.38
CA SER A 272 10.80 -24.19 22.80
C SER A 272 11.90 -25.18 23.24
N HIS A 273 12.50 -25.90 22.29
CA HIS A 273 13.53 -26.91 22.53
C HIS A 273 14.88 -26.57 21.85
N VAL A 274 15.17 -25.28 21.66
CA VAL A 274 16.38 -24.79 20.97
C VAL A 274 17.10 -23.75 21.83
N ASP A 275 18.11 -24.19 22.58
CA ASP A 275 18.77 -23.39 23.64
C ASP A 275 19.29 -22.03 23.16
N ASP A 276 19.87 -21.96 21.95
CA ASP A 276 20.41 -20.72 21.34
C ASP A 276 19.33 -19.78 20.76
N LEU A 277 18.04 -20.15 20.79
CA LEU A 277 16.94 -19.41 20.15
C LEU A 277 15.69 -19.24 21.03
N VAL A 278 15.56 -20.01 22.12
CA VAL A 278 14.43 -19.93 23.05
C VAL A 278 14.34 -18.55 23.71
N GLY A 279 13.13 -18.02 23.84
CA GLY A 279 12.87 -16.70 24.44
C GLY A 279 13.27 -15.47 23.60
N LEU A 280 13.96 -15.63 22.46
CA LEU A 280 14.29 -14.51 21.56
C LEU A 280 13.07 -13.93 20.83
N PHE A 281 11.99 -14.69 20.76
CA PHE A 281 10.72 -14.32 20.12
C PHE A 281 9.56 -14.48 21.11
N PRO A 282 8.45 -13.72 20.95
CA PRO A 282 7.24 -13.94 21.73
C PRO A 282 6.71 -15.36 21.57
N VAL A 283 6.12 -15.90 22.64
CA VAL A 283 5.38 -17.17 22.59
C VAL A 283 4.16 -17.03 21.69
N PHE A 284 3.83 -18.08 20.94
CA PHE A 284 2.64 -18.12 20.08
C PHE A 284 1.35 -17.88 20.89
N ASP A 285 0.53 -16.93 20.41
CA ASP A 285 -0.84 -16.70 20.87
C ASP A 285 -1.84 -17.09 19.77
N ALA A 286 -2.83 -17.90 20.12
CA ALA A 286 -3.90 -18.32 19.21
C ALA A 286 -4.80 -17.16 18.73
N SER A 287 -4.83 -16.02 19.45
CA SER A 287 -5.55 -14.81 19.00
C SER A 287 -4.99 -14.27 17.68
N THR A 288 -3.70 -14.49 17.40
CA THR A 288 -3.04 -14.01 16.17
C THR A 288 -3.72 -14.56 14.91
N LEU A 289 -4.22 -15.80 14.97
CA LEU A 289 -4.87 -16.51 13.86
C LEU A 289 -6.33 -16.06 13.62
N GLN A 290 -6.88 -15.21 14.48
CA GLN A 290 -8.17 -14.57 14.27
C GLN A 290 -8.03 -13.31 13.42
N LEU A 291 -9.14 -12.84 12.86
CA LEU A 291 -9.23 -11.50 12.27
C LEU A 291 -9.09 -10.44 13.37
N PRO A 292 -8.49 -9.27 13.10
CA PRO A 292 -8.40 -8.19 14.08
C PRO A 292 -9.78 -7.75 14.56
N SER A 293 -10.02 -7.83 15.87
CA SER A 293 -11.24 -7.32 16.50
C SER A 293 -11.43 -5.83 16.19
N SER A 294 -12.64 -5.42 15.83
CA SER A 294 -13.01 -4.02 15.60
C SER A 294 -13.20 -3.24 16.91
N SER A 295 -12.14 -3.24 17.74
CA SER A 295 -12.10 -2.56 19.03
C SER A 295 -12.20 -1.06 18.87
N LYS A 296 -13.37 -0.51 19.19
CA LYS A 296 -13.63 0.92 19.30
C LYS A 296 -12.79 1.51 20.45
N ASN A 297 -11.57 2.00 20.19
CA ASN A 297 -10.86 3.00 21.01
C ASN A 297 -9.50 3.53 20.48
N ASP A 298 -9.22 3.51 19.16
CA ASP A 298 -8.03 4.19 18.57
C ASP A 298 -8.18 5.74 18.56
N ASN A 299 -8.60 6.33 19.68
CA ASN A 299 -8.64 7.77 19.92
C ASN A 299 -7.22 8.26 20.25
N GLY A 300 -6.51 8.76 19.25
CA GLY A 300 -5.15 9.29 19.44
C GLY A 300 -4.05 8.23 19.38
N ASP A 301 -4.07 7.40 18.34
CA ASP A 301 -2.98 6.47 18.00
C ASP A 301 -1.71 7.27 17.64
N GLU A 302 -0.88 7.55 18.66
CA GLU A 302 0.40 8.26 18.54
C GLU A 302 1.34 7.58 17.53
N LYS A 303 2.42 8.29 17.17
CA LYS A 303 3.53 7.70 16.39
C LYS A 303 4.34 6.69 17.23
N GLN A 304 3.73 5.56 17.62
CA GLN A 304 4.48 4.41 18.12
C GLN A 304 5.54 4.04 17.08
N ALA A 305 6.80 4.16 17.47
CA ALA A 305 7.93 3.86 16.61
C ALA A 305 7.91 2.38 16.22
N LEU A 306 8.47 2.06 15.05
CA LEU A 306 8.80 0.67 14.77
C LEU A 306 9.87 0.22 15.78
N GLU A 307 9.56 -0.79 16.57
CA GLU A 307 10.51 -1.36 17.52
C GLU A 307 11.50 -2.31 16.83
N ASP A 308 12.64 -2.52 17.49
CA ASP A 308 13.68 -3.43 17.02
C ASP A 308 13.35 -4.89 17.31
N GLY A 309 13.87 -5.79 16.47
CA GLY A 309 13.84 -7.23 16.68
C GLY A 309 15.14 -7.76 17.29
N PRO A 310 15.19 -9.05 17.66
CA PRO A 310 16.41 -9.64 18.18
C PRO A 310 17.54 -9.59 17.13
N HIS A 311 18.74 -9.27 17.60
CA HIS A 311 19.95 -9.33 16.79
C HIS A 311 20.50 -10.75 16.84
N LEU A 312 20.53 -11.42 15.69
CA LEU A 312 20.99 -12.79 15.56
C LEU A 312 22.39 -12.85 14.94
N THR A 313 23.16 -13.84 15.37
CA THR A 313 24.36 -14.27 14.64
C THR A 313 24.01 -14.79 13.24
N SER A 314 25.00 -14.84 12.36
CA SER A 314 24.85 -15.48 11.04
C SER A 314 24.35 -16.94 11.17
N THR A 315 24.88 -17.69 12.13
CA THR A 315 24.46 -19.08 12.41
C THR A 315 22.96 -19.14 12.73
N GLN A 316 22.50 -18.38 13.72
CA GLN A 316 21.08 -18.33 14.12
C GLN A 316 20.17 -17.86 12.97
N SER A 317 20.58 -16.87 12.16
CA SER A 317 19.77 -16.43 11.03
C SER A 317 19.65 -17.49 9.93
N TYR A 318 20.70 -18.26 9.64
CA TYR A 318 20.62 -19.40 8.72
C TYR A 318 19.82 -20.58 9.29
N ILE A 319 19.84 -20.85 10.61
CA ILE A 319 18.97 -21.85 11.25
C ILE A 319 17.50 -21.51 11.01
N LEU A 320 17.08 -20.29 11.37
CA LEU A 320 15.70 -19.86 11.19
C LEU A 320 15.27 -19.83 9.72
N ARG A 321 16.16 -19.39 8.81
CA ARG A 321 15.86 -19.35 7.38
C ARG A 321 15.72 -20.74 6.76
N ALA A 322 16.53 -21.71 7.18
CA ALA A 322 16.37 -23.12 6.85
C ALA A 322 15.06 -23.70 7.42
N ALA A 323 14.72 -23.38 8.67
CA ALA A 323 13.46 -23.80 9.27
C ALA A 323 12.23 -23.25 8.52
N ALA A 324 12.27 -22.00 8.06
CA ALA A 324 11.23 -21.44 7.19
C ALA A 324 11.10 -22.16 5.83
N ILE A 325 12.21 -22.54 5.19
CA ILE A 325 12.17 -23.33 3.94
C ILE A 325 11.49 -24.68 4.19
N HIS A 326 11.91 -25.41 5.24
CA HIS A 326 11.32 -26.71 5.53
C HIS A 326 9.86 -26.61 6.02
N ALA A 327 9.51 -25.57 6.79
CA ALA A 327 8.15 -25.31 7.23
C ALA A 327 7.19 -25.09 6.04
N CYS A 328 7.60 -24.31 5.03
CA CYS A 328 6.76 -24.10 3.85
C CYS A 328 6.58 -25.39 3.02
N GLU A 329 7.62 -26.20 2.83
CA GLU A 329 7.50 -27.53 2.20
C GLU A 329 6.49 -28.41 3.00
N ARG A 330 6.60 -28.45 4.33
CA ARG A 330 5.66 -29.17 5.22
C ARG A 330 4.24 -28.61 5.18
N ILE A 331 4.05 -27.30 5.04
CA ILE A 331 2.73 -26.68 4.86
C ILE A 331 2.07 -27.20 3.58
N ILE A 332 2.80 -27.25 2.48
CA ILE A 332 2.28 -27.73 1.19
C ILE A 332 2.01 -29.26 1.21
N GLU A 333 2.85 -30.05 1.89
CA GLU A 333 2.59 -31.48 2.10
C GLU A 333 1.29 -31.74 2.88
N VAL A 334 1.03 -30.97 3.95
CA VAL A 334 -0.22 -31.06 4.73
C VAL A 334 -1.41 -30.50 3.95
N ALA A 335 -1.24 -29.38 3.25
CA ALA A 335 -2.30 -28.78 2.42
C ALA A 335 -2.84 -29.75 1.36
N ARG A 336 -1.97 -30.53 0.73
CA ARG A 336 -2.34 -31.56 -0.26
C ARG A 336 -2.97 -32.81 0.35
N SER A 337 -2.74 -33.08 1.63
CA SER A 337 -3.25 -34.26 2.35
C SER A 337 -4.38 -33.95 3.35
N LEU A 338 -4.87 -32.70 3.37
CA LEU A 338 -6.07 -32.31 4.12
C LEU A 338 -7.33 -32.92 3.50
N ASP A 339 -7.96 -33.83 4.23
CA ASP A 339 -9.33 -34.27 3.97
C ASP A 339 -10.31 -33.31 4.63
N LEU A 340 -10.78 -32.36 3.83
CA LEU A 340 -11.76 -31.32 4.18
C LEU A 340 -13.18 -31.93 4.30
N SER A 341 -14.09 -31.36 5.09
CA SER A 341 -15.51 -31.81 5.08
C SER A 341 -16.18 -31.53 3.72
N ASP A 342 -17.35 -32.12 3.43
CA ASP A 342 -18.03 -31.90 2.14
C ASP A 342 -18.51 -30.45 1.91
N ASP A 343 -18.58 -29.63 2.96
CA ASP A 343 -18.82 -28.19 2.85
C ASP A 343 -17.50 -27.40 2.73
N ASP A 344 -16.48 -27.73 3.53
CA ASP A 344 -15.12 -27.18 3.36
C ASP A 344 -14.53 -27.47 1.97
N LYS A 345 -14.85 -28.64 1.37
CA LYS A 345 -14.49 -29.03 0.00
C LYS A 345 -15.10 -28.13 -1.08
N LYS A 346 -16.13 -27.32 -0.76
CA LYS A 346 -16.72 -26.33 -1.66
C LYS A 346 -16.04 -24.96 -1.54
N GLU A 347 -15.59 -24.60 -0.34
CA GLU A 347 -15.03 -23.26 -0.04
C GLU A 347 -13.49 -23.21 -0.09
N PHE A 348 -12.81 -24.26 0.40
CA PHE A 348 -11.37 -24.27 0.66
C PHE A 348 -10.56 -25.24 -0.21
N LYS A 349 -11.14 -25.85 -1.26
CA LYS A 349 -10.46 -26.78 -2.19
C LYS A 349 -9.13 -26.24 -2.74
N TRP A 350 -9.03 -24.92 -2.92
CA TRP A 350 -7.82 -24.24 -3.40
C TRP A 350 -6.60 -24.43 -2.47
N ILE A 351 -6.80 -24.79 -1.19
CA ILE A 351 -5.72 -25.12 -0.25
C ILE A 351 -4.92 -26.32 -0.77
N ASN A 352 -5.59 -27.36 -1.26
CA ASN A 352 -4.94 -28.56 -1.80
C ASN A 352 -4.18 -28.28 -3.12
N GLU A 353 -4.45 -27.15 -3.78
CA GLU A 353 -3.85 -26.71 -5.05
C GLU A 353 -2.68 -25.70 -4.84
N LEU A 354 -2.34 -25.37 -3.59
CA LEU A 354 -1.29 -24.40 -3.24
C LEU A 354 0.10 -24.73 -3.81
N THR A 355 0.81 -23.66 -4.23
CA THR A 355 2.23 -23.70 -4.58
C THR A 355 3.09 -23.01 -3.51
N LEU A 356 4.39 -23.32 -3.49
CA LEU A 356 5.35 -22.70 -2.57
C LEU A 356 5.47 -21.18 -2.78
N PRO A 357 5.52 -20.65 -4.02
CA PRO A 357 5.44 -19.22 -4.27
C PRO A 357 4.18 -18.52 -3.73
N ASP A 358 2.98 -19.11 -3.88
CA ASP A 358 1.76 -18.44 -3.41
C ASP A 358 1.76 -18.28 -1.88
N LEU A 359 2.32 -19.28 -1.18
CA LEU A 359 2.53 -19.25 0.27
C LEU A 359 3.59 -18.21 0.68
N ASP A 360 4.72 -18.11 -0.04
CA ASP A 360 5.74 -17.07 0.18
C ASP A 360 5.15 -15.66 0.03
N MET A 361 4.47 -15.42 -1.09
CA MET A 361 3.82 -14.14 -1.39
C MET A 361 2.72 -13.82 -0.37
N TRP A 362 1.99 -14.82 0.13
CA TRP A 362 1.04 -14.63 1.24
C TRP A 362 1.77 -14.17 2.51
N ILE A 363 2.72 -14.96 3.03
CA ILE A 363 3.43 -14.68 4.30
C ILE A 363 4.10 -13.29 4.27
N TRP A 364 4.73 -12.93 3.14
CA TRP A 364 5.41 -11.65 2.99
C TRP A 364 4.46 -10.45 2.90
N SER A 365 3.29 -10.63 2.28
CA SER A 365 2.30 -9.56 2.07
C SER A 365 1.42 -9.34 3.30
N ILE A 366 0.93 -10.41 3.93
CA ILE A 366 0.10 -10.32 5.13
C ILE A 366 0.83 -9.61 6.29
N ALA A 367 2.14 -9.80 6.38
CA ALA A 367 3.03 -9.13 7.33
C ALA A 367 3.14 -7.59 7.15
N LYS A 368 2.60 -7.04 6.06
CA LYS A 368 2.53 -5.59 5.77
C LYS A 368 1.11 -5.04 5.78
N ASP A 369 0.15 -5.90 5.46
CA ASP A 369 -1.28 -5.63 5.34
C ASP A 369 -1.94 -5.53 6.72
N ARG A 370 -1.74 -6.54 7.59
CA ARG A 370 -2.18 -6.51 8.98
C ARG A 370 -1.40 -5.46 9.78
N LYS A 371 -2.09 -4.41 10.24
CA LYS A 371 -1.49 -3.31 11.03
C LYS A 371 -0.84 -3.82 12.32
N ASP A 372 -1.56 -4.69 13.02
CA ASP A 372 -1.15 -5.38 14.24
C ASP A 372 0.14 -6.19 14.00
N TRP A 373 0.22 -6.96 12.91
CA TRP A 373 1.44 -7.70 12.60
C TRP A 373 2.57 -6.79 12.13
N ARG A 374 2.28 -5.75 11.33
CA ARG A 374 3.28 -4.80 10.81
C ARG A 374 3.98 -3.99 11.90
N ARG A 375 3.27 -3.68 12.99
CA ARG A 375 3.77 -3.01 14.20
C ARG A 375 4.34 -4.01 15.22
N GLY A 376 3.53 -4.96 15.68
CA GLY A 376 3.84 -5.84 16.81
C GLY A 376 4.81 -6.98 16.52
N VAL A 377 4.91 -7.46 15.26
CA VAL A 377 5.84 -8.55 14.92
C VAL A 377 7.24 -7.99 14.70
N LYS A 378 8.02 -8.02 15.78
CA LYS A 378 9.43 -7.65 15.84
C LYS A 378 10.27 -8.59 14.98
N ARG A 379 10.72 -8.12 13.81
CA ARG A 379 11.49 -8.92 12.84
C ARG A 379 12.97 -8.89 13.18
N PHE A 380 13.57 -10.07 13.31
CA PHE A 380 14.99 -10.20 13.65
C PHE A 380 15.91 -9.55 12.62
N ARG A 381 17.11 -9.20 13.07
CA ARG A 381 18.16 -8.60 12.25
C ARG A 381 19.46 -9.40 12.36
N TRP A 382 20.21 -9.47 11.27
CA TRP A 382 21.61 -9.90 11.28
C TRP A 382 22.40 -8.97 10.35
N THR A 383 23.71 -8.90 10.52
CA THR A 383 24.60 -8.27 9.54
C THR A 383 24.88 -9.25 8.41
N GLU A 384 24.38 -8.94 7.20
CA GLU A 384 24.83 -9.60 5.98
C GLU A 384 26.32 -9.27 5.75
N CYS A 385 27.22 -10.13 6.23
CA CYS A 385 28.65 -10.00 5.95
C CYS A 385 28.91 -10.16 4.44
N PRO A 386 29.60 -9.21 3.79
CA PRO A 386 30.10 -9.41 2.44
C PRO A 386 31.02 -10.64 2.40
N GLN A 387 30.68 -11.64 1.58
CA GLN A 387 31.54 -12.80 1.36
C GLN A 387 32.80 -12.36 0.61
N LYS A 388 33.87 -12.01 1.35
CA LYS A 388 35.19 -11.72 0.75
C LYS A 388 35.60 -12.88 -0.15
N SER A 389 35.81 -12.60 -1.43
CA SER A 389 36.15 -13.60 -2.44
C SER A 389 37.49 -14.25 -2.13
N GLY A 390 37.45 -15.52 -1.73
CA GLY A 390 38.61 -16.32 -1.31
C GLY A 390 39.52 -16.78 -2.46
N LEU A 391 39.99 -15.84 -3.29
CA LEU A 391 40.97 -16.09 -4.34
C LEU A 391 42.36 -16.37 -3.73
N ARG A 392 42.58 -17.61 -3.29
CA ARG A 392 43.92 -18.13 -2.96
C ARG A 392 44.74 -18.38 -4.23
N SER A 393 45.28 -17.33 -4.84
CA SER A 393 46.31 -17.45 -5.88
C SER A 393 47.67 -17.77 -5.25
N SER A 394 48.09 -19.02 -5.30
CA SER A 394 49.35 -19.48 -4.72
C SER A 394 50.56 -19.19 -5.62
N SER A 395 51.25 -18.07 -5.40
CA SER A 395 52.69 -17.89 -5.70
C SER A 395 53.24 -16.59 -5.08
N PRO A 396 54.44 -16.57 -4.50
CA PRO A 396 55.05 -15.36 -3.93
C PRO A 396 55.80 -14.54 -5.00
N VAL A 397 55.67 -13.22 -4.96
CA VAL A 397 56.49 -12.28 -5.76
C VAL A 397 57.17 -11.29 -4.82
N HIS A 398 58.51 -11.30 -4.79
CA HIS A 398 59.32 -10.38 -3.98
C HIS A 398 59.66 -9.09 -4.74
N ILE A 399 59.16 -7.95 -4.25
CA ILE A 399 59.72 -6.60 -4.52
C ILE A 399 59.75 -5.90 -3.15
N LYS A 400 60.86 -5.80 -2.41
CA LYS A 400 62.16 -5.10 -2.64
C LYS A 400 62.04 -3.57 -2.70
N ARG A 401 62.43 -2.94 -1.57
CA ARG A 401 62.67 -1.51 -1.29
C ARG A 401 61.46 -0.57 -1.25
N LEU A 402 61.16 -0.08 -0.05
CA LEU A 402 60.70 1.30 0.15
C LEU A 402 61.90 2.26 -0.01
N HIS A 403 61.60 3.54 -0.28
CA HIS A 403 62.46 4.68 0.05
C HIS A 403 61.59 5.80 0.65
N PHE A 404 62.11 6.51 1.65
CA PHE A 404 61.47 7.64 2.32
C PHE A 404 62.21 8.95 2.02
N ASN A 405 61.51 10.09 2.17
CA ASN A 405 61.95 11.45 2.58
C ASN A 405 61.14 12.54 1.82
N LEU A 406 60.78 13.71 2.39
CA LEU A 406 60.88 14.21 3.78
C LEU A 406 59.89 15.40 4.02
N TRP A 407 59.87 15.88 5.27
CA TRP A 407 59.22 17.12 5.81
C TRP A 407 57.68 17.08 5.98
N ASN A 408 57.10 17.29 7.17
CA ASN A 408 57.22 18.34 8.24
C ASN A 408 56.19 19.48 8.02
N HIS A 409 55.58 20.11 9.03
CA HIS A 409 56.02 20.37 10.42
C HIS A 409 54.91 20.25 11.50
N HIS A 410 55.34 19.86 12.72
CA HIS A 410 54.79 20.16 14.07
C HIS A 410 53.32 19.85 14.46
N GLY A 411 53.03 19.39 15.68
CA GLY A 411 53.94 18.89 16.75
C GLY A 411 53.37 18.94 18.18
N ARG A 412 53.99 18.14 19.08
CA ARG A 412 53.71 18.00 20.54
C ARG A 412 52.41 17.27 20.90
N SER A 413 52.33 16.47 21.96
CA SER A 413 53.38 15.79 22.75
C SER A 413 52.80 14.62 23.57
N ALA A 414 53.68 13.69 23.94
CA ALA A 414 53.59 12.61 24.94
C ALA A 414 52.56 12.82 26.10
N GLU A 415 51.99 11.78 26.72
CA GLU A 415 52.73 10.78 27.53
C GLU A 415 52.12 9.37 27.57
N SER A 416 52.90 8.43 28.13
CA SER A 416 52.60 7.01 28.31
C SER A 416 52.38 6.67 29.79
N LEU A 417 51.58 5.64 30.09
CA LEU A 417 51.87 4.69 31.18
C LEU A 417 51.00 3.43 31.08
N ASP A 418 51.64 2.26 31.04
CA ASP A 418 51.02 0.97 31.37
C ASP A 418 50.85 0.84 32.89
N TYR A 419 49.87 0.04 33.35
CA TYR A 419 50.10 -1.04 34.33
C TYR A 419 48.82 -1.80 34.73
N GLY A 420 49.00 -3.09 35.09
CA GLY A 420 48.31 -3.68 36.25
C GLY A 420 46.98 -4.40 36.01
N ALA A 421 47.00 -5.73 36.01
CA ALA A 421 45.83 -6.57 35.81
C ALA A 421 45.17 -7.07 37.12
N GLN A 422 43.84 -7.01 37.17
CA GLN A 422 42.93 -7.94 37.89
C GLN A 422 43.07 -8.03 39.45
N PRO A 423 42.37 -8.95 40.16
CA PRO A 423 40.93 -8.81 40.45
C PRO A 423 40.57 -9.11 41.94
N PHE A 424 39.35 -8.81 42.41
CA PHE A 424 38.71 -9.61 43.49
C PHE A 424 37.18 -9.45 43.56
N ASN A 425 36.50 -10.50 44.04
CA ASN A 425 35.06 -10.53 44.35
C ASN A 425 34.76 -10.05 45.77
N GLN A 426 33.55 -9.51 46.03
CA GLN A 426 32.62 -10.04 47.06
C GLN A 426 31.24 -9.34 47.05
N LEU A 427 30.20 -10.08 47.44
CA LEU A 427 28.85 -9.62 47.80
C LEU A 427 28.74 -9.49 49.34
N PRO A 428 27.72 -8.79 49.88
CA PRO A 428 26.62 -9.53 50.50
C PRO A 428 25.20 -8.90 50.36
N HIS A 429 24.20 -9.64 50.86
CA HIS A 429 22.76 -9.36 50.76
C HIS A 429 22.20 -8.32 51.76
N TYR A 430 21.11 -7.65 51.35
CA TYR A 430 19.86 -7.36 52.11
C TYR A 430 18.72 -7.19 51.07
N GLY A 431 17.42 -7.31 51.34
CA GLY A 431 16.67 -7.67 52.56
C GLY A 431 15.24 -7.12 52.50
N LEU A 432 14.22 -7.96 52.24
CA LEU A 432 12.79 -7.56 52.15
C LEU A 432 12.11 -7.52 53.53
N PRO A 433 11.01 -6.75 53.65
CA PRO A 433 9.78 -7.30 54.26
C PRO A 433 8.49 -6.97 53.48
N SER A 434 7.42 -7.68 53.82
CA SER A 434 6.08 -7.63 53.18
C SER A 434 4.98 -7.14 54.16
N PHE A 435 3.83 -6.68 53.64
CA PHE A 435 2.63 -6.39 54.46
C PHE A 435 1.30 -6.53 53.69
N SER A 436 0.33 -7.24 54.29
CA SER A 436 -1.11 -7.35 53.96
C SER A 436 -1.75 -8.47 54.83
N PRO A 437 -3.08 -8.60 54.97
CA PRO A 437 -4.18 -7.62 54.98
C PRO A 437 -4.98 -7.70 56.33
N PRO A 438 -6.16 -7.05 56.46
CA PRO A 438 -7.46 -7.75 56.21
C PRO A 438 -8.47 -6.82 55.49
N THR A 439 -9.79 -7.06 55.30
CA THR A 439 -10.76 -8.00 55.92
C THR A 439 -11.84 -8.48 54.91
N LEU A 440 -13.07 -8.80 55.35
CA LEU A 440 -14.11 -9.59 54.68
C LEU A 440 -15.55 -9.06 54.97
N TRP A 441 -16.51 -9.39 54.08
CA TRP A 441 -17.96 -9.64 54.32
C TRP A 441 -18.89 -8.42 54.66
N ALA A 442 -20.21 -8.43 54.38
CA ALA A 442 -21.09 -9.31 53.55
C ALA A 442 -22.46 -8.63 53.18
N ASN A 443 -23.29 -9.35 52.42
CA ASN A 443 -24.63 -9.03 51.87
C ASN A 443 -25.67 -8.31 52.77
N THR A 444 -26.60 -7.55 52.15
CA THR A 444 -28.07 -7.83 52.16
C THR A 444 -28.90 -6.92 51.23
N GLN A 445 -30.05 -7.40 50.74
CA GLN A 445 -31.18 -6.61 50.20
C GLN A 445 -32.37 -6.64 51.19
N PRO A 446 -33.34 -5.70 51.14
CA PRO A 446 -34.53 -5.79 50.27
C PRO A 446 -34.93 -4.42 49.64
N GLY A 447 -35.94 -4.28 48.76
CA GLY A 447 -36.76 -5.26 48.03
C GLY A 447 -38.14 -4.71 47.57
N ILE A 448 -38.67 -5.24 46.45
CA ILE A 448 -40.08 -5.19 45.98
C ILE A 448 -40.59 -3.81 45.43
N THR A 449 -41.65 -3.87 44.59
CA THR A 449 -42.15 -2.84 43.65
C THR A 449 -43.64 -2.45 43.93
N PRO A 450 -44.45 -1.98 42.95
CA PRO A 450 -44.75 -0.59 42.54
C PRO A 450 -46.24 -0.23 42.92
N PRO A 451 -47.08 0.56 42.18
CA PRO A 451 -46.86 1.59 41.14
C PRO A 451 -47.62 2.92 41.39
N CYS A 452 -47.42 3.94 40.54
CA CYS A 452 -48.44 4.94 40.20
C CYS A 452 -48.16 5.61 38.84
N SER A 453 -49.20 6.13 38.19
CA SER A 453 -49.16 6.59 36.79
C SER A 453 -49.90 7.92 36.59
N ILE A 454 -49.24 8.95 36.03
CA ILE A 454 -49.88 10.17 35.50
C ILE A 454 -49.18 10.62 34.21
N THR A 455 -50.00 11.00 33.23
CA THR A 455 -49.69 11.72 31.97
C THR A 455 -50.89 12.62 31.64
N PRO A 456 -50.89 13.50 30.61
CA PRO A 456 -49.80 14.23 29.95
C PRO A 456 -50.05 15.76 29.81
N SER A 457 -48.99 16.55 29.61
CA SER A 457 -49.03 17.92 29.04
C SER A 457 -47.59 18.41 28.76
N SER A 458 -47.25 19.17 27.70
CA SER A 458 -47.98 19.61 26.50
C SER A 458 -46.98 20.01 25.39
N LEU A 459 -47.38 19.96 24.11
CA LEU A 459 -46.57 20.37 22.94
C LEU A 459 -46.48 21.92 22.82
N PRO A 460 -45.50 22.45 22.05
CA PRO A 460 -45.62 22.58 20.58
C PRO A 460 -44.61 21.69 19.82
N THR A 461 -44.79 21.18 18.59
CA THR A 461 -45.66 21.48 17.42
C THR A 461 -45.58 22.89 16.85
N ASP A 462 -44.49 23.14 16.11
CA ASP A 462 -44.45 23.45 14.67
C ASP A 462 -43.05 22.96 14.16
N ILE A 463 -42.68 22.79 12.88
CA ILE A 463 -43.00 23.47 11.61
C ILE A 463 -42.98 22.47 10.42
N ASN A 464 -43.98 22.58 9.53
CA ASN A 464 -44.08 22.23 8.09
C ASN A 464 -43.46 20.94 7.48
N CYS A 465 -44.31 20.18 6.79
CA CYS A 465 -43.96 19.45 5.56
C CYS A 465 -44.82 19.96 4.39
N THR A 466 -44.20 20.32 3.25
CA THR A 466 -44.92 20.85 2.07
C THR A 466 -45.30 19.75 1.07
N PHE A 467 -46.60 19.60 0.81
CA PHE A 467 -47.13 18.82 -0.33
C PHE A 467 -47.51 19.75 -1.49
N THR A 468 -46.80 19.67 -2.62
CA THR A 468 -47.12 20.37 -3.87
C THR A 468 -47.94 19.47 -4.82
N SER A 469 -49.26 19.41 -4.61
CA SER A 469 -50.19 18.78 -5.56
C SER A 469 -50.73 19.80 -6.57
N LEU A 470 -50.43 19.61 -7.86
CA LEU A 470 -51.00 20.41 -8.95
C LEU A 470 -52.36 19.85 -9.38
N VAL A 471 -53.43 20.55 -8.99
CA VAL A 471 -54.82 20.35 -9.47
C VAL A 471 -55.05 21.27 -10.68
N PRO A 472 -55.73 20.84 -11.76
CA PRO A 472 -55.47 21.41 -13.09
C PRO A 472 -56.16 22.75 -13.37
N GLY A 473 -55.36 23.75 -13.76
CA GLY A 473 -55.84 25.03 -14.30
C GLY A 473 -54.77 25.77 -15.12
N LEU A 474 -55.18 26.24 -16.31
CA LEU A 474 -54.47 27.21 -17.18
C LEU A 474 -53.11 26.83 -17.82
N ARG A 475 -53.21 26.46 -19.11
CA ARG A 475 -52.28 26.74 -20.24
C ARG A 475 -50.87 26.11 -20.24
N LYS A 476 -50.69 25.18 -21.19
CA LYS A 476 -49.41 24.62 -21.65
C LYS A 476 -48.33 25.67 -21.91
N ARG A 477 -47.12 25.41 -21.39
CA ARG A 477 -45.86 25.56 -22.14
C ARG A 477 -45.15 24.20 -22.17
N HIS A 478 -44.45 23.89 -23.25
CA HIS A 478 -43.81 22.59 -23.43
C HIS A 478 -42.53 22.48 -22.59
N ASN A 479 -42.54 21.61 -21.58
CA ASN A 479 -41.76 20.37 -21.57
C ASN A 479 -42.16 19.52 -20.34
N SER A 480 -42.27 18.20 -20.53
CA SER A 480 -42.82 17.28 -19.52
C SER A 480 -41.74 16.66 -18.66
N SER A 481 -41.66 17.06 -17.39
CA SER A 481 -40.96 16.33 -16.34
C SER A 481 -41.80 15.14 -15.83
N PRO A 482 -41.18 13.99 -15.47
CA PRO A 482 -41.89 12.87 -14.88
C PRO A 482 -42.37 13.17 -13.45
N SER A 483 -43.26 12.33 -12.92
CA SER A 483 -43.74 12.43 -11.53
C SER A 483 -42.65 11.98 -10.55
N SER A 484 -42.01 12.94 -9.88
CA SER A 484 -41.07 12.71 -8.78
C SER A 484 -41.74 12.88 -7.42
N ILE A 485 -41.31 12.09 -6.43
CA ILE A 485 -41.68 12.25 -5.02
C ILE A 485 -40.42 12.05 -4.18
N SER A 486 -40.03 13.07 -3.41
CA SER A 486 -39.07 12.92 -2.31
C SER A 486 -39.82 12.46 -1.07
N LEU A 487 -39.29 11.46 -0.37
CA LEU A 487 -39.92 10.84 0.80
C LEU A 487 -38.98 10.93 2.01
N THR A 488 -39.27 11.87 2.89
CA THR A 488 -38.61 11.99 4.20
C THR A 488 -39.37 11.14 5.21
N PHE A 489 -38.89 9.92 5.47
CA PHE A 489 -39.62 8.95 6.28
C PHE A 489 -39.57 9.29 7.79
N SER A 490 -40.76 9.49 8.38
CA SER A 490 -40.96 9.38 9.82
C SER A 490 -42.29 8.66 10.10
N SER A 491 -42.23 7.57 10.86
CA SER A 491 -43.36 6.71 11.26
C SER A 491 -44.16 6.01 10.15
N THR A 492 -45.19 5.26 10.54
CA THR A 492 -45.86 4.20 9.77
C THR A 492 -46.75 4.65 8.61
N ASP A 493 -47.19 5.92 8.58
CA ASP A 493 -48.22 6.37 7.65
C ASP A 493 -47.74 6.48 6.19
N ALA A 494 -46.41 6.51 5.98
CA ALA A 494 -45.79 6.58 4.67
C ALA A 494 -46.26 5.45 3.72
N ASN A 495 -46.48 4.24 4.23
CA ASN A 495 -46.84 3.08 3.40
C ASN A 495 -48.21 3.24 2.71
N GLN A 496 -49.21 3.83 3.39
CA GLN A 496 -50.55 4.03 2.81
C GLN A 496 -50.59 5.17 1.77
N ALA A 497 -49.71 6.17 1.92
CA ALA A 497 -49.51 7.19 0.89
C ALA A 497 -48.80 6.59 -0.35
N LEU A 498 -47.81 5.73 -0.11
CA LEU A 498 -47.03 5.05 -1.14
C LEU A 498 -47.92 4.18 -2.03
N GLU A 499 -48.77 3.32 -1.46
CA GLU A 499 -49.74 2.48 -2.20
C GLU A 499 -50.62 3.28 -3.18
N ARG A 500 -50.95 4.54 -2.89
CA ARG A 500 -51.78 5.39 -3.76
C ARG A 500 -50.97 6.11 -4.85
N ALA A 501 -49.68 6.33 -4.64
CA ALA A 501 -48.78 6.98 -5.60
C ALA A 501 -48.10 5.99 -6.59
N THR A 502 -48.01 4.71 -6.24
CA THR A 502 -47.29 3.64 -6.99
C THR A 502 -47.60 3.51 -8.48
N LEU A 503 -48.75 3.99 -8.96
CA LEU A 503 -49.12 3.87 -10.38
C LEU A 503 -48.35 4.84 -11.30
N LEU A 504 -47.84 5.97 -10.79
CA LEU A 504 -47.23 7.04 -11.61
C LEU A 504 -45.77 7.38 -11.26
N LEU A 505 -45.19 6.82 -10.20
CA LEU A 505 -43.83 7.17 -9.78
C LEU A 505 -42.78 6.65 -10.78
N GLU A 506 -41.92 7.55 -11.27
CA GLU A 506 -40.75 7.20 -12.11
C GLU A 506 -39.41 7.64 -11.48
N SER A 507 -39.40 8.52 -10.48
CA SER A 507 -38.19 8.98 -9.76
C SER A 507 -38.41 8.96 -8.25
N ILE A 508 -37.43 8.46 -7.49
CA ILE A 508 -37.47 8.32 -6.03
C ILE A 508 -36.14 8.73 -5.39
N SER A 509 -36.20 9.59 -4.37
CA SER A 509 -35.05 9.97 -3.52
C SER A 509 -35.31 9.58 -2.08
N LEU A 510 -34.34 8.92 -1.44
CA LEU A 510 -34.43 8.35 -0.09
C LEU A 510 -33.33 8.91 0.83
N HIS A 511 -33.79 9.54 1.93
CA HIS A 511 -32.94 10.19 2.93
C HIS A 511 -33.11 9.50 4.29
N ASN A 512 -32.08 9.47 5.15
CA ASN A 512 -32.13 8.93 6.53
C ASN A 512 -32.52 7.44 6.70
N VAL A 513 -32.46 6.62 5.63
CA VAL A 513 -32.90 5.21 5.60
C VAL A 513 -32.30 4.35 6.72
N GLY A 514 -31.06 4.61 7.13
CA GLY A 514 -30.38 3.86 8.20
C GLY A 514 -30.79 4.20 9.65
N LYS A 515 -31.59 5.27 9.89
CA LYS A 515 -31.94 5.73 11.25
C LYS A 515 -33.23 5.15 11.82
N LEU A 516 -34.09 4.55 10.98
CA LEU A 516 -35.50 4.29 11.30
C LEU A 516 -35.77 3.28 12.44
N HIS A 517 -34.85 2.34 12.72
CA HIS A 517 -35.12 1.23 13.66
C HIS A 517 -34.01 0.94 14.69
N GLY A 518 -32.98 1.76 14.82
CA GLY A 518 -31.94 1.64 15.87
C GLY A 518 -31.03 0.40 15.83
N GLN A 519 -31.36 -0.63 15.05
CA GLN A 519 -30.60 -1.89 14.94
C GLN A 519 -29.60 -1.94 13.77
N GLY A 520 -29.32 -0.81 13.11
CA GLY A 520 -28.34 -0.70 12.02
C GLY A 520 -28.73 -1.36 10.69
N THR A 521 -29.86 -2.07 10.63
CA THR A 521 -30.40 -2.74 9.45
C THR A 521 -31.16 -1.77 8.56
N VAL A 522 -30.54 -1.36 7.44
CA VAL A 522 -31.20 -0.63 6.34
C VAL A 522 -32.39 -1.45 5.83
N TYR A 523 -33.56 -0.81 5.69
CA TYR A 523 -34.76 -1.41 5.10
C TYR A 523 -35.20 -0.57 3.89
N PHE A 524 -35.52 -1.23 2.78
CA PHE A 524 -36.10 -0.61 1.59
C PHE A 524 -37.58 -1.01 1.53
N PRO A 525 -38.50 -0.09 1.20
CA PRO A 525 -39.93 -0.42 1.12
C PRO A 525 -40.22 -1.40 -0.01
N ASP A 526 -41.17 -2.30 0.23
CA ASP A 526 -41.76 -3.15 -0.80
C ASP A 526 -42.54 -2.27 -1.80
N PHE A 527 -41.95 -2.08 -2.98
CA PHE A 527 -42.35 -1.06 -3.94
C PHE A 527 -42.25 -1.62 -5.39
N PRO A 528 -43.06 -1.16 -6.36
CA PRO A 528 -42.94 -1.54 -7.78
C PRO A 528 -41.71 -0.91 -8.47
N TRP A 529 -40.51 -1.23 -7.96
CA TRP A 529 -39.19 -0.81 -8.45
C TRP A 529 -39.01 -0.97 -9.96
N SER A 530 -39.70 -1.92 -10.60
CA SER A 530 -39.68 -2.14 -12.06
C SER A 530 -40.19 -0.98 -12.92
N ARG A 531 -40.87 0.02 -12.34
CA ARG A 531 -41.27 1.26 -13.03
C ARG A 531 -40.24 2.39 -12.92
N ILE A 532 -39.37 2.35 -11.92
CA ILE A 532 -38.48 3.45 -11.58
C ILE A 532 -37.37 3.62 -12.63
N ARG A 533 -37.15 4.89 -13.00
CA ARG A 533 -36.09 5.39 -13.89
C ARG A 533 -34.97 6.08 -13.13
N GLU A 534 -35.26 6.67 -11.97
CA GLU A 534 -34.26 7.40 -11.18
C GLU A 534 -34.33 7.00 -9.71
N VAL A 535 -33.17 6.63 -9.14
CA VAL A 535 -32.99 6.35 -7.72
C VAL A 535 -31.87 7.23 -7.18
N GLU A 536 -32.16 7.96 -6.11
CA GLU A 536 -31.18 8.70 -5.32
C GLU A 536 -31.19 8.23 -3.85
N LEU A 537 -30.01 7.94 -3.28
CA LEU A 537 -29.84 7.63 -1.86
C LEU A 537 -28.83 8.61 -1.23
N GLU A 538 -29.19 9.30 -0.16
CA GLU A 538 -28.31 10.27 0.50
C GLU A 538 -27.54 9.73 1.73
N ASP A 539 -27.96 8.57 2.24
CA ASP A 539 -27.54 8.05 3.55
C ASP A 539 -26.90 6.66 3.49
N ARG A 540 -26.42 6.15 4.63
CA ARG A 540 -25.78 4.81 4.70
C ARG A 540 -26.68 3.70 4.13
N TYR A 541 -26.23 3.05 3.05
CA TYR A 541 -26.86 1.87 2.46
C TYR A 541 -25.99 0.62 2.59
N ASP A 542 -26.61 -0.54 2.41
CA ASP A 542 -25.99 -1.87 2.39
C ASP A 542 -25.82 -2.31 0.93
N GLU A 543 -24.60 -2.67 0.52
CA GLU A 543 -24.31 -3.03 -0.90
C GLU A 543 -25.04 -4.31 -1.35
N THR A 544 -25.38 -5.23 -0.45
CA THR A 544 -26.14 -6.45 -0.77
C THR A 544 -27.62 -6.11 -0.98
N LYS A 545 -28.19 -5.30 -0.07
CA LYS A 545 -29.62 -4.91 -0.13
C LYS A 545 -29.91 -3.97 -1.29
N ILE A 546 -29.04 -3.01 -1.58
CA ILE A 546 -29.23 -2.16 -2.76
C ILE A 546 -29.13 -3.00 -4.05
N CYS A 547 -28.29 -4.03 -4.12
CA CYS A 547 -28.28 -4.96 -5.25
C CYS A 547 -29.58 -5.77 -5.38
N GLN A 548 -30.25 -6.13 -4.27
CA GLN A 548 -31.57 -6.76 -4.29
C GLN A 548 -32.66 -5.82 -4.85
N VAL A 549 -32.58 -4.51 -4.55
CA VAL A 549 -33.47 -3.49 -5.14
C VAL A 549 -33.15 -3.29 -6.63
N LEU A 550 -31.89 -3.07 -6.99
CA LEU A 550 -31.48 -2.76 -8.37
C LEU A 550 -31.83 -3.87 -9.37
N ARG A 551 -31.82 -5.16 -8.97
CA ARG A 551 -32.29 -6.28 -9.83
C ARG A 551 -33.78 -6.17 -10.22
N GLN A 552 -34.57 -5.40 -9.47
CA GLN A 552 -35.98 -5.15 -9.77
C GLN A 552 -36.17 -3.95 -10.71
N CYS A 553 -35.24 -2.99 -10.71
CA CYS A 553 -35.29 -1.71 -11.45
C CYS A 553 -35.02 -1.85 -12.96
N LYS A 554 -35.87 -2.61 -13.67
CA LYS A 554 -35.72 -2.90 -15.12
C LYS A 554 -35.73 -1.66 -16.03
N ARG A 555 -36.20 -0.50 -15.55
CA ARG A 555 -36.29 0.77 -16.28
C ARG A 555 -35.30 1.83 -15.81
N LEU A 556 -34.34 1.50 -14.95
CA LEU A 556 -33.43 2.49 -14.36
C LEU A 556 -32.54 3.17 -15.43
N GLU A 557 -32.64 4.50 -15.50
CA GLU A 557 -31.93 5.41 -16.40
C GLU A 557 -30.85 6.20 -15.63
N THR A 558 -31.12 6.56 -14.36
CA THR A 558 -30.23 7.30 -13.44
C THR A 558 -30.11 6.61 -12.07
N LEU A 559 -28.90 6.55 -11.53
CA LEU A 559 -28.62 6.10 -10.16
C LEU A 559 -27.62 7.05 -9.47
N ILE A 560 -27.99 7.61 -8.33
CA ILE A 560 -27.20 8.58 -7.56
C ILE A 560 -27.02 8.06 -6.13
N LEU A 561 -25.77 7.81 -5.74
CA LEU A 561 -25.42 7.29 -4.41
C LEU A 561 -24.43 8.21 -3.71
N HIS A 562 -24.94 9.05 -2.83
CA HIS A 562 -24.11 9.88 -1.95
C HIS A 562 -23.56 9.04 -0.79
N SER A 563 -22.69 9.62 0.02
CA SER A 563 -22.18 8.97 1.24
C SER A 563 -21.85 10.01 2.32
N PRO A 564 -22.42 9.89 3.54
CA PRO A 564 -22.00 10.69 4.67
C PRO A 564 -20.59 10.29 5.13
N LEU A 565 -19.87 11.27 5.68
CA LEU A 565 -18.45 11.21 6.05
C LEU A 565 -18.05 9.91 6.80
N ASN A 566 -16.85 9.40 6.47
CA ASN A 566 -16.18 8.27 7.12
C ASN A 566 -16.87 6.90 7.02
N VAL A 567 -17.15 6.46 5.79
CA VAL A 567 -17.28 5.01 5.50
C VAL A 567 -15.88 4.45 5.28
N HIS A 568 -15.37 3.67 6.25
CA HIS A 568 -14.15 2.89 6.06
C HIS A 568 -14.34 1.88 4.93
N LEU A 569 -13.25 1.60 4.20
CA LEU A 569 -13.13 0.58 3.14
C LEU A 569 -14.02 -0.64 3.40
N CYS A 570 -15.19 -0.68 2.77
CA CYS A 570 -16.10 -1.80 2.92
C CYS A 570 -15.46 -3.01 2.23
N GLU A 571 -15.43 -4.16 2.92
CA GLU A 571 -14.88 -5.36 2.31
C GLU A 571 -15.74 -5.77 1.12
N VAL A 572 -15.13 -5.82 -0.06
CA VAL A 572 -15.74 -6.39 -1.27
C VAL A 572 -16.09 -7.84 -0.97
N SER A 573 -17.37 -8.09 -0.66
CA SER A 573 -17.86 -9.45 -0.47
C SER A 573 -17.84 -10.15 -1.83
N ALA A 574 -17.13 -11.27 -1.92
CA ALA A 574 -16.90 -11.98 -3.18
C ALA A 574 -18.15 -12.71 -3.73
N GLN A 575 -19.35 -12.33 -3.25
CA GLN A 575 -20.63 -13.02 -3.45
C GLN A 575 -21.77 -12.06 -3.85
N LEU A 576 -21.49 -10.80 -4.20
CA LEU A 576 -22.50 -9.91 -4.79
C LEU A 576 -22.97 -10.45 -6.16
N VAL A 577 -24.10 -11.16 -6.16
CA VAL A 577 -24.73 -11.72 -7.37
C VAL A 577 -24.92 -10.63 -8.43
N PRO A 578 -24.56 -10.84 -9.71
CA PRO A 578 -24.58 -9.80 -10.74
C PRO A 578 -25.89 -9.02 -10.88
N VAL A 579 -25.77 -7.77 -11.34
CA VAL A 579 -26.90 -6.85 -11.54
C VAL A 579 -26.75 -6.16 -12.90
N THR A 580 -27.59 -6.52 -13.87
CA THR A 580 -27.59 -5.91 -15.20
C THR A 580 -28.65 -4.82 -15.28
N LEU A 581 -28.23 -3.58 -15.55
CA LEU A 581 -29.10 -2.41 -15.71
C LEU A 581 -28.96 -1.89 -17.15
N PRO A 582 -29.70 -2.47 -18.12
CA PRO A 582 -29.43 -2.27 -19.55
C PRO A 582 -29.76 -0.85 -20.03
N ASN A 583 -30.57 -0.10 -19.28
CA ASN A 583 -31.02 1.26 -19.61
C ASN A 583 -30.26 2.36 -18.85
N LEU A 584 -29.34 2.02 -17.93
CA LEU A 584 -28.71 3.01 -17.05
C LEU A 584 -27.73 3.89 -17.85
N GLY A 585 -28.13 5.13 -18.10
CA GLY A 585 -27.35 6.14 -18.81
C GLY A 585 -26.46 6.98 -17.89
N LYS A 586 -26.88 7.21 -16.63
CA LYS A 586 -26.15 8.01 -15.64
C LYS A 586 -25.93 7.25 -14.33
N ILE A 587 -24.70 7.27 -13.81
CA ILE A 587 -24.36 6.76 -12.48
C ILE A 587 -23.47 7.76 -11.72
N GLN A 588 -23.75 7.95 -10.42
CA GLN A 588 -22.90 8.67 -9.48
C GLN A 588 -22.64 7.77 -8.27
N LEU A 589 -21.36 7.55 -7.93
CA LEU A 589 -20.93 6.61 -6.89
C LEU A 589 -19.94 7.25 -5.91
N CYS A 590 -20.11 6.90 -4.63
CA CYS A 590 -19.15 7.17 -3.56
C CYS A 590 -18.32 5.95 -3.10
N THR A 591 -18.44 4.82 -3.81
CA THR A 591 -17.72 3.56 -3.53
C THR A 591 -17.53 2.78 -4.83
N ALA A 592 -16.41 2.07 -4.96
CA ALA A 592 -16.18 1.15 -6.07
C ALA A 592 -16.76 -0.26 -5.83
N GLY A 593 -17.23 -0.58 -4.62
CA GLY A 593 -17.70 -1.92 -4.25
C GLY A 593 -18.81 -2.46 -5.16
N LEU A 594 -19.86 -1.67 -5.40
CA LEU A 594 -20.96 -2.03 -6.32
C LEU A 594 -20.48 -2.31 -7.76
N CYS A 595 -19.43 -1.65 -8.25
CA CYS A 595 -18.88 -1.92 -9.59
C CYS A 595 -18.36 -3.36 -9.76
N THR A 596 -18.15 -4.11 -8.68
CA THR A 596 -17.80 -5.54 -8.76
C THR A 596 -18.90 -6.39 -9.41
N CYS A 597 -20.18 -6.03 -9.25
CA CYS A 597 -21.33 -6.83 -9.72
C CYS A 597 -22.17 -6.20 -10.85
N LEU A 598 -22.05 -4.87 -11.08
CA LEU A 598 -22.87 -4.14 -12.06
C LEU A 598 -22.51 -4.45 -13.53
N SER A 599 -23.52 -4.43 -14.40
CA SER A 599 -23.35 -4.47 -15.87
C SER A 599 -24.24 -3.41 -16.53
N LEU A 600 -23.61 -2.40 -17.14
CA LEU A 600 -24.19 -1.09 -17.46
C LEU A 600 -24.02 -0.73 -18.96
N SER A 601 -24.67 -1.47 -19.86
CA SER A 601 -24.44 -1.39 -21.31
C SER A 601 -24.77 -0.04 -21.98
N ALA A 602 -25.66 0.76 -21.38
CA ALA A 602 -26.09 2.06 -21.91
C ALA A 602 -25.35 3.27 -21.33
N LEU A 603 -24.37 3.07 -20.44
CA LEU A 603 -23.79 4.13 -19.61
C LEU A 603 -23.07 5.20 -20.43
N GLN A 604 -23.45 6.46 -20.20
CA GLN A 604 -22.95 7.66 -20.87
C GLN A 604 -22.35 8.69 -19.90
N HIS A 605 -22.84 8.75 -18.67
CA HIS A 605 -22.35 9.64 -17.61
C HIS A 605 -21.92 8.83 -16.39
N MET A 606 -20.69 9.05 -15.93
CA MET A 606 -20.15 8.48 -14.70
C MET A 606 -19.56 9.57 -13.81
N ASP A 607 -19.92 9.57 -12.53
CA ASP A 607 -19.32 10.44 -11.50
C ASP A 607 -18.81 9.61 -10.32
N LEU A 608 -17.54 9.79 -9.96
CA LEU A 608 -16.81 9.03 -8.94
C LEU A 608 -16.35 9.98 -7.83
N ILE A 609 -17.23 10.26 -6.88
CA ILE A 609 -17.07 11.27 -5.83
C ILE A 609 -16.51 10.59 -4.57
N LYS A 610 -15.41 11.08 -3.97
CA LYS A 610 -14.82 10.49 -2.73
C LYS A 610 -14.39 9.02 -2.80
N VAL A 611 -14.37 8.40 -3.98
CA VAL A 611 -13.72 7.09 -4.18
C VAL A 611 -12.23 7.28 -3.91
N GLN A 612 -11.61 6.47 -3.05
CA GLN A 612 -10.20 6.62 -2.76
C GLN A 612 -9.37 6.22 -3.98
N MET A 613 -8.81 7.21 -4.68
CA MET A 613 -8.16 7.07 -5.99
C MET A 613 -6.79 6.38 -5.93
N VAL A 614 -6.74 5.17 -5.36
CA VAL A 614 -5.51 4.40 -5.07
C VAL A 614 -5.60 3.00 -5.67
N GLY A 615 -5.41 2.89 -6.99
CA GLY A 615 -5.25 1.61 -7.70
C GLY A 615 -6.50 0.71 -7.72
N ARG A 616 -6.70 -0.07 -6.64
CA ARG A 616 -7.67 -1.18 -6.53
C ARG A 616 -9.09 -0.77 -6.94
N ASP A 617 -9.57 0.35 -6.42
CA ASP A 617 -10.94 0.83 -6.64
C ASP A 617 -11.16 1.22 -8.11
N LEU A 618 -10.14 1.82 -8.74
CA LEU A 618 -10.20 2.18 -10.16
C LEU A 618 -10.03 0.96 -11.08
N ASP A 619 -9.27 -0.06 -10.65
CA ASP A 619 -9.22 -1.35 -11.33
C ASP A 619 -10.59 -2.05 -11.32
N ILE A 620 -11.35 -1.98 -10.22
CA ILE A 620 -12.73 -2.49 -10.16
C ILE A 620 -13.65 -1.73 -11.13
N VAL A 621 -13.57 -0.39 -11.18
CA VAL A 621 -14.32 0.43 -12.16
C VAL A 621 -13.94 0.07 -13.60
N MET A 622 -12.65 -0.13 -13.89
CA MET A 622 -12.19 -0.54 -15.22
C MET A 622 -12.67 -1.96 -15.61
N VAL A 623 -12.74 -2.89 -14.66
CA VAL A 623 -13.34 -4.23 -14.88
C VAL A 623 -14.83 -4.11 -15.18
N MET A 624 -15.56 -3.24 -14.46
CA MET A 624 -16.97 -2.97 -14.70
C MET A 624 -17.21 -2.38 -16.11
N ILE A 625 -16.44 -1.37 -16.51
CA ILE A 625 -16.54 -0.74 -17.84
C ILE A 625 -16.26 -1.75 -18.96
N LYS A 626 -15.24 -2.62 -18.79
CA LYS A 626 -14.92 -3.70 -19.73
C LYS A 626 -16.04 -4.74 -19.82
N ARG A 627 -16.53 -5.24 -18.69
CA ARG A 627 -17.65 -6.21 -18.62
C ARG A 627 -18.93 -5.66 -19.23
N SER A 628 -19.20 -4.38 -19.05
CA SER A 628 -20.38 -3.69 -19.58
C SER A 628 -20.25 -3.30 -21.07
N GLY A 629 -19.02 -3.34 -21.63
CA GLY A 629 -18.71 -2.85 -22.97
C GLY A 629 -18.86 -1.33 -23.16
N CYS A 630 -19.17 -0.57 -22.11
CA CYS A 630 -19.69 0.80 -22.21
C CYS A 630 -18.63 1.90 -22.40
N GLY A 631 -17.33 1.56 -22.40
CA GLY A 631 -16.25 2.55 -22.53
C GLY A 631 -16.31 3.42 -23.80
N HIS A 632 -16.89 2.90 -24.88
CA HIS A 632 -17.13 3.65 -26.12
C HIS A 632 -18.38 4.55 -26.11
N ARG A 633 -19.17 4.53 -25.02
CA ARG A 633 -20.42 5.28 -24.85
C ARG A 633 -20.34 6.34 -23.76
N LEU A 634 -19.37 6.24 -22.86
CA LEU A 634 -19.09 7.25 -21.86
C LEU A 634 -18.67 8.56 -22.53
N GLU A 635 -19.51 9.59 -22.37
CA GLU A 635 -19.31 10.95 -22.87
C GLU A 635 -18.91 11.92 -21.74
N TYR A 636 -19.33 11.63 -20.49
CA TYR A 636 -19.00 12.40 -19.29
C TYR A 636 -18.34 11.50 -18.24
N LEU A 637 -17.22 11.97 -17.68
CA LEU A 637 -16.52 11.35 -16.56
C LEU A 637 -16.09 12.41 -15.54
N SER A 638 -16.52 12.23 -14.30
CA SER A 638 -16.07 13.03 -13.16
C SER A 638 -15.36 12.14 -12.13
N ILE A 639 -14.26 12.67 -11.57
CA ILE A 639 -13.37 11.98 -10.64
C ILE A 639 -13.04 12.94 -9.48
N GLY A 640 -13.32 12.53 -8.25
CA GLY A 640 -13.04 13.25 -7.01
C GLY A 640 -11.84 12.72 -6.22
N ASP A 641 -11.52 13.42 -5.13
CA ASP A 641 -10.54 13.10 -4.08
C ASP A 641 -9.19 12.52 -4.59
N ILE A 642 -8.71 13.12 -5.69
CA ILE A 642 -7.43 12.79 -6.30
C ILE A 642 -6.27 13.24 -5.41
N SER A 643 -5.74 12.32 -4.61
CA SER A 643 -4.58 12.54 -3.72
C SER A 643 -3.24 12.35 -4.42
N MET A 644 -3.09 11.36 -5.30
CA MET A 644 -1.95 11.19 -6.21
C MET A 644 -2.38 10.48 -7.50
N MET A 645 -2.26 11.12 -8.67
CA MET A 645 -2.50 10.47 -9.95
C MET A 645 -1.33 9.62 -10.44
N ASP A 646 -1.64 8.41 -10.91
CA ASP A 646 -0.70 7.40 -11.36
C ASP A 646 -1.04 6.88 -12.78
N VAL A 647 -0.42 5.76 -13.17
CA VAL A 647 -0.69 5.04 -14.44
C VAL A 647 -2.12 4.47 -14.48
N THR A 648 -2.79 4.28 -13.35
CA THR A 648 -4.15 3.69 -13.29
C THR A 648 -5.21 4.67 -13.82
N VAL A 649 -5.07 5.98 -13.59
CA VAL A 649 -5.94 6.98 -14.23
C VAL A 649 -5.72 6.99 -15.75
N GLU A 650 -4.48 6.89 -16.22
CA GLU A 650 -4.18 6.76 -17.65
C GLU A 650 -4.81 5.49 -18.26
N ARG A 651 -4.76 4.35 -17.54
CA ARG A 651 -5.41 3.10 -17.96
C ARG A 651 -6.93 3.26 -18.08
N LEU A 652 -7.57 4.04 -17.21
CA LEU A 652 -9.01 4.35 -17.32
C LEU A 652 -9.29 5.23 -18.55
N LEU A 653 -8.54 6.32 -18.76
CA LEU A 653 -8.74 7.21 -19.91
C LEU A 653 -8.54 6.49 -21.25
N ARG A 654 -7.61 5.53 -21.33
CA ARG A 654 -7.43 4.65 -22.51
C ARG A 654 -8.63 3.72 -22.80
N LEU A 655 -9.54 3.53 -21.84
CA LEU A 655 -10.78 2.76 -22.00
C LEU A 655 -12.00 3.66 -22.30
N THR A 656 -11.87 4.97 -22.17
CA THR A 656 -12.96 5.96 -22.28
C THR A 656 -12.64 7.05 -23.31
N LEU A 657 -12.21 6.64 -24.50
CA LEU A 657 -11.70 7.54 -25.56
C LEU A 657 -12.73 8.57 -26.08
N ASN A 658 -14.04 8.30 -25.91
CA ASN A 658 -15.13 9.14 -26.40
C ASN A 658 -15.62 10.20 -25.39
N ILE A 659 -14.89 10.40 -24.28
CA ILE A 659 -15.20 11.42 -23.28
C ILE A 659 -15.13 12.82 -23.90
N LYS A 660 -16.27 13.51 -23.86
CA LYS A 660 -16.46 14.91 -24.25
C LYS A 660 -16.27 15.84 -23.06
N GLU A 661 -16.65 15.43 -21.86
CA GLU A 661 -16.50 16.24 -20.65
C GLU A 661 -15.77 15.46 -19.54
N LEU A 662 -14.64 16.01 -19.08
CA LEU A 662 -13.82 15.44 -18.01
C LEU A 662 -13.74 16.42 -16.83
N VAL A 663 -14.13 15.96 -15.64
CA VAL A 663 -14.01 16.70 -14.38
C VAL A 663 -13.01 16.00 -13.47
N LEU A 664 -12.01 16.72 -12.98
CA LEU A 664 -10.95 16.22 -12.10
C LEU A 664 -10.88 17.07 -10.83
N SER A 665 -11.16 16.50 -9.67
CA SER A 665 -11.17 17.21 -8.38
C SER A 665 -10.22 16.57 -7.37
N GLY A 666 -9.32 17.34 -6.76
CA GLY A 666 -8.42 16.84 -5.71
C GLY A 666 -7.22 17.74 -5.42
N HIS A 667 -6.22 17.19 -4.72
CA HIS A 667 -5.08 17.95 -4.23
C HIS A 667 -3.92 17.97 -5.23
N VAL A 668 -3.60 16.82 -5.84
CA VAL A 668 -2.43 16.68 -6.74
C VAL A 668 -2.83 16.11 -8.10
N VAL A 669 -3.32 16.99 -8.97
CA VAL A 669 -3.33 16.72 -10.41
C VAL A 669 -1.88 16.72 -10.89
N SER A 670 -1.34 15.54 -11.19
CA SER A 670 0.04 15.43 -11.68
C SER A 670 0.18 15.99 -13.10
N GLY A 671 1.28 16.72 -13.38
CA GLY A 671 1.55 17.22 -14.73
C GLY A 671 1.56 16.12 -15.80
N TYR A 672 1.98 14.90 -15.40
CA TYR A 672 1.93 13.69 -16.21
C TYR A 672 0.53 13.41 -16.78
N ILE A 673 -0.53 13.52 -15.97
CA ILE A 673 -1.87 13.19 -16.45
C ILE A 673 -2.39 14.23 -17.44
N LEU A 674 -1.99 15.50 -17.31
CA LEU A 674 -2.38 16.56 -18.25
C LEU A 674 -1.74 16.31 -19.62
N GLU A 675 -0.50 15.82 -19.66
CA GLU A 675 0.11 15.35 -20.90
C GLU A 675 -0.60 14.11 -21.46
N ARG A 676 -1.02 13.15 -20.63
CA ARG A 676 -1.80 11.99 -21.09
C ARG A 676 -3.18 12.38 -21.60
N ILE A 677 -3.90 13.32 -20.98
CA ILE A 677 -5.18 13.85 -21.45
C ILE A 677 -5.03 14.54 -22.81
N ALA A 678 -3.93 15.27 -23.02
CA ALA A 678 -3.62 15.87 -24.32
C ALA A 678 -3.54 14.81 -25.44
N MET A 679 -2.98 13.63 -25.15
CA MET A 679 -2.78 12.54 -26.12
C MET A 679 -3.95 11.53 -26.22
N ALA A 680 -4.63 11.20 -25.11
CA ALA A 680 -5.51 10.03 -25.02
C ALA A 680 -6.99 10.28 -25.35
N LEU A 681 -7.49 11.49 -25.15
CA LEU A 681 -8.91 11.81 -25.36
C LEU A 681 -9.12 12.68 -26.60
N PRO A 682 -9.44 12.11 -27.78
CA PRO A 682 -9.68 12.89 -29.00
C PRO A 682 -10.98 13.72 -28.96
N GLU A 683 -12.05 13.17 -28.35
CA GLU A 683 -13.39 13.80 -28.35
C GLU A 683 -13.59 14.88 -27.27
N LEU A 684 -12.57 15.21 -26.48
CA LEU A 684 -12.70 16.09 -25.32
C LEU A 684 -13.08 17.52 -25.72
N HIS A 685 -14.28 17.95 -25.33
CA HIS A 685 -14.83 19.30 -25.52
C HIS A 685 -14.60 20.21 -24.31
N SER A 686 -14.69 19.66 -23.09
CA SER A 686 -14.67 20.39 -21.83
C SER A 686 -13.77 19.70 -20.82
N LEU A 687 -12.81 20.43 -20.24
CA LEU A 687 -11.98 19.99 -19.13
C LEU A 687 -12.18 20.91 -17.92
N LEU A 688 -12.60 20.35 -16.80
CA LEU A 688 -12.70 21.04 -15.52
C LEU A 688 -11.70 20.46 -14.52
N ILE A 689 -10.87 21.32 -13.94
CA ILE A 689 -9.96 21.00 -12.85
C ILE A 689 -10.40 21.76 -11.60
N ARG A 690 -10.64 21.04 -10.50
CA ARG A 690 -10.94 21.59 -9.18
C ARG A 690 -9.80 21.25 -8.21
N HIS A 691 -9.16 22.28 -7.64
CA HIS A 691 -8.17 22.08 -6.59
C HIS A 691 -8.85 22.11 -5.21
N GLY A 692 -8.77 21.01 -4.46
CA GLY A 692 -9.49 20.83 -3.19
C GLY A 692 -8.65 21.14 -1.95
N LEU A 693 -9.29 21.75 -0.93
CA LEU A 693 -8.80 21.77 0.45
C LEU A 693 -9.32 20.51 1.18
N ASP A 694 -8.44 19.79 1.86
CA ASP A 694 -8.83 18.78 2.87
C ASP A 694 -7.85 18.78 4.06
N ARG A 695 -8.36 18.32 5.21
CA ARG A 695 -7.87 18.59 6.56
C ARG A 695 -6.58 17.86 6.97
N PHE A 696 -5.93 17.14 6.04
CA PHE A 696 -4.91 16.14 6.38
C PHE A 696 -3.51 16.35 5.74
N GLN A 697 -3.29 17.36 4.88
CA GLN A 697 -1.98 17.60 4.27
C GLN A 697 -1.55 19.07 4.32
N SER A 698 -0.45 19.37 5.02
CA SER A 698 0.02 20.73 5.29
C SER A 698 0.89 21.33 4.17
N THR A 699 0.58 21.04 2.90
CA THR A 699 1.32 21.54 1.74
C THR A 699 0.37 21.94 0.61
N LEU A 700 0.08 23.24 0.53
CA LEU A 700 -0.65 23.88 -0.58
C LEU A 700 0.23 23.90 -1.85
N ALA A 701 0.45 22.72 -2.44
CA ALA A 701 1.12 22.61 -3.73
C ALA A 701 0.15 23.08 -4.84
N PRO A 702 0.45 24.16 -5.58
CA PRO A 702 -0.44 24.63 -6.62
C PRO A 702 -0.61 23.58 -7.72
N PRO A 703 -1.77 23.53 -8.41
CA PRO A 703 -1.93 22.71 -9.60
C PRO A 703 -0.84 23.07 -10.64
N PRO A 704 -0.33 22.11 -11.42
CA PRO A 704 0.79 22.34 -12.35
C PRO A 704 0.34 23.14 -13.57
N LEU A 705 0.18 24.46 -13.38
CA LEU A 705 -0.31 25.40 -14.38
C LEU A 705 0.52 25.34 -15.68
N SER A 706 1.83 25.12 -15.57
CA SER A 706 2.74 24.93 -16.70
C SER A 706 2.39 23.70 -17.55
N ALA A 707 1.97 22.59 -16.93
CA ALA A 707 1.49 21.41 -17.64
C ALA A 707 0.09 21.60 -18.23
N LEU A 708 -0.77 22.43 -17.60
CA LEU A 708 -2.06 22.83 -18.16
C LEU A 708 -1.89 23.71 -19.41
N VAL A 709 -0.96 24.68 -19.37
CA VAL A 709 -0.52 25.47 -20.54
C VAL A 709 -0.04 24.55 -21.66
N GLN A 710 0.73 23.51 -21.35
CA GLN A 710 1.21 22.56 -22.36
C GLN A 710 0.09 21.65 -22.89
N LEU A 711 -0.87 21.20 -22.06
CA LEU A 711 -2.07 20.48 -22.51
C LEU A 711 -2.84 21.32 -23.54
N VAL A 712 -3.16 22.56 -23.19
CA VAL A 712 -3.90 23.50 -24.07
C VAL A 712 -3.13 23.74 -25.37
N LYS A 713 -1.83 24.05 -25.30
CA LYS A 713 -1.00 24.25 -26.51
C LYS A 713 -0.90 23.00 -27.37
N LYS A 714 -0.76 21.81 -26.78
CA LYS A 714 -0.72 20.52 -27.50
C LYS A 714 -2.04 20.21 -28.17
N LYS A 715 -3.17 20.46 -27.51
CA LYS A 715 -4.52 20.34 -28.11
C LYS A 715 -4.71 21.35 -29.24
N ASN A 716 -4.52 22.65 -29.01
CA ASN A 716 -4.75 23.69 -30.02
C ASN A 716 -3.81 23.56 -31.24
N LYS A 717 -2.60 23.01 -31.09
CA LYS A 717 -1.71 22.74 -32.22
C LYS A 717 -2.10 21.50 -33.04
N ALA A 718 -2.86 20.57 -32.47
CA ALA A 718 -3.43 19.46 -33.23
C ALA A 718 -4.64 19.98 -34.03
N GLN A 719 -4.53 19.99 -35.36
CA GLN A 719 -5.51 20.55 -36.33
C GLN A 719 -6.88 19.82 -36.35
N ASN A 720 -7.18 19.01 -35.34
CA ASN A 720 -8.40 18.22 -35.20
C ASN A 720 -8.85 18.15 -33.72
N THR A 721 -8.48 19.14 -32.91
CA THR A 721 -8.97 19.24 -31.51
C THR A 721 -10.42 19.69 -31.47
N LYS A 722 -11.19 19.14 -30.52
CA LYS A 722 -12.58 19.54 -30.25
C LYS A 722 -12.73 20.28 -28.92
N LEU A 723 -11.61 20.54 -28.22
CA LEU A 723 -11.57 21.21 -26.92
C LEU A 723 -11.97 22.68 -27.05
N ARG A 724 -13.13 23.04 -26.48
CA ARG A 724 -13.72 24.40 -26.52
C ARG A 724 -13.74 25.09 -25.16
N LYS A 725 -13.54 24.34 -24.08
CA LYS A 725 -13.58 24.87 -22.71
C LYS A 725 -12.52 24.21 -21.83
N VAL A 726 -11.73 25.02 -21.15
CA VAL A 726 -10.92 24.61 -20.00
C VAL A 726 -11.32 25.50 -18.83
N ARG A 727 -11.65 24.91 -17.68
CA ARG A 727 -11.88 25.65 -16.44
C ARG A 727 -10.94 25.17 -15.33
N LEU A 728 -10.39 26.13 -14.60
CA LEU A 728 -9.70 25.91 -13.34
C LEU A 728 -10.51 26.56 -12.21
N GLU A 729 -10.95 25.76 -11.24
CA GLU A 729 -11.57 26.20 -9.98
C GLU A 729 -10.57 25.92 -8.84
N ALA A 730 -10.11 26.96 -8.14
CA ALA A 730 -9.11 26.88 -7.07
C ALA A 730 -9.39 27.90 -5.96
N TYR A 731 -8.80 27.73 -4.78
CA TYR A 731 -8.98 28.67 -3.66
C TYR A 731 -7.98 29.83 -3.72
N GLU A 732 -8.40 31.02 -3.27
CA GLU A 732 -7.57 32.24 -3.23
C GLU A 732 -6.30 32.11 -2.37
N GLU A 733 -6.30 31.22 -1.37
CA GLU A 733 -5.15 30.92 -0.50
C GLU A 733 -4.04 30.08 -1.19
N VAL A 734 -4.26 29.60 -2.42
CA VAL A 734 -3.26 28.87 -3.21
C VAL A 734 -2.33 29.87 -3.90
N VAL A 735 -1.02 29.77 -3.62
CA VAL A 735 0.00 30.62 -4.29
C VAL A 735 0.20 30.14 -5.74
N LEU A 736 -0.60 30.70 -6.64
CA LEU A 736 -0.48 30.50 -8.08
C LEU A 736 0.54 31.49 -8.65
N GLU A 737 1.47 31.01 -9.47
CA GLU A 737 2.43 31.86 -10.17
C GLU A 737 1.68 32.82 -11.12
N LYS A 738 1.67 34.12 -10.80
CA LYS A 738 0.99 35.17 -11.59
C LYS A 738 1.38 35.10 -13.07
N ASP A 739 2.68 34.98 -13.31
CA ASP A 739 3.30 34.71 -14.60
C ASP A 739 2.68 33.57 -15.40
N VAL A 740 2.07 32.58 -14.76
CA VAL A 740 1.49 31.41 -15.43
C VAL A 740 -0.04 31.50 -15.52
N LEU A 741 -0.70 32.27 -14.63
CA LEU A 741 -2.08 32.70 -14.82
C LEU A 741 -2.22 33.55 -16.08
N GLU A 742 -1.38 34.58 -16.25
CA GLU A 742 -1.35 35.40 -17.47
C GLU A 742 -1.06 34.55 -18.73
N LYS A 743 -0.20 33.53 -18.62
CA LYS A 743 0.09 32.56 -19.70
C LYS A 743 -1.01 31.50 -19.94
N LEU A 744 -2.05 31.43 -19.09
CA LEU A 744 -3.25 30.63 -19.29
C LEU A 744 -4.39 31.47 -19.88
N GLU A 745 -4.62 32.68 -19.35
CA GLU A 745 -5.64 33.61 -19.85
C GLU A 745 -5.40 33.98 -21.31
N THR A 746 -4.13 34.24 -21.68
CA THR A 746 -3.68 34.49 -23.06
C THR A 746 -3.82 33.30 -24.03
N LEU A 747 -4.28 32.13 -23.56
CA LEU A 747 -4.65 31.00 -24.42
C LEU A 747 -6.14 30.98 -24.78
N SER A 748 -6.94 31.90 -24.23
CA SER A 748 -8.33 32.09 -24.63
C SER A 748 -8.42 32.59 -26.07
N SER A 749 -9.37 32.05 -26.82
CA SER A 749 -9.67 32.45 -28.20
C SER A 749 -11.19 32.38 -28.44
N PRO A 750 -11.71 32.83 -29.60
CA PRO A 750 -13.11 32.62 -29.98
C PRO A 750 -13.52 31.14 -30.06
N GLU A 751 -12.56 30.21 -30.12
CA GLU A 751 -12.77 28.77 -30.25
C GLU A 751 -12.51 28.00 -28.94
N LEU A 752 -11.72 28.58 -28.02
CA LEU A 752 -11.39 28.02 -26.71
C LEU A 752 -11.58 29.04 -25.59
N VAL A 753 -12.51 28.78 -24.69
CA VAL A 753 -12.68 29.54 -23.45
C VAL A 753 -11.80 28.96 -22.34
N VAL A 754 -10.88 29.76 -21.79
CA VAL A 754 -10.19 29.45 -20.53
C VAL A 754 -10.83 30.27 -19.41
N ASP A 755 -11.48 29.58 -18.47
CA ASP A 755 -12.25 30.16 -17.35
C ASP A 755 -11.48 29.87 -16.05
N ILE A 756 -10.86 30.89 -15.45
CA ILE A 756 -10.13 30.75 -14.17
C ILE A 756 -11.01 31.33 -13.07
N ARG A 757 -11.29 30.52 -12.05
CA ARG A 757 -12.09 30.88 -10.89
C ARG A 757 -11.29 30.67 -9.64
N LEU A 758 -10.87 31.78 -9.04
CA LEU A 758 -10.39 31.80 -7.67
C LEU A 758 -11.61 31.99 -6.78
N ASP A 759 -11.95 30.97 -5.99
CA ASP A 759 -12.99 31.07 -4.98
C ASP A 759 -12.39 31.75 -3.74
N PRO A 760 -12.90 32.92 -3.30
CA PRO A 760 -12.44 33.59 -2.08
C PRO A 760 -12.84 32.82 -0.80
N GLY A 761 -13.56 31.71 -0.93
CA GLY A 761 -13.61 30.63 0.05
C GLY A 761 -14.17 31.07 1.40
N LYS A 762 -15.47 30.88 1.60
CA LYS A 762 -16.05 30.87 2.96
C LYS A 762 -15.58 29.64 3.74
N VAL A 763 -14.29 29.64 4.11
CA VAL A 763 -13.75 28.81 5.18
C VAL A 763 -14.62 29.08 6.40
N ASP A 764 -15.21 28.03 6.96
CA ASP A 764 -16.08 28.14 8.13
C ASP A 764 -15.31 28.84 9.27
N ARG A 765 -16.00 29.60 10.14
CA ARG A 765 -15.37 30.24 11.31
C ARG A 765 -14.57 29.22 12.11
N TYR A 766 -15.08 27.99 12.20
CA TYR A 766 -14.45 26.86 12.86
C TYR A 766 -13.09 26.48 12.23
N ASP A 767 -13.02 26.35 10.90
CA ASP A 767 -11.79 25.99 10.19
C ASP A 767 -10.77 27.14 10.19
N ARG A 768 -11.21 28.43 10.17
CA ARG A 768 -10.30 29.58 10.38
C ARG A 768 -9.73 29.64 11.80
N LEU A 769 -10.54 29.34 12.82
CA LEU A 769 -10.08 29.27 14.21
C LEU A 769 -9.07 28.12 14.40
N LEU A 770 -9.30 26.95 13.80
CA LEU A 770 -8.36 25.83 13.82
C LEU A 770 -7.05 26.17 13.12
N TYR A 771 -7.09 26.82 11.95
CA TYR A 771 -5.89 27.27 11.25
C TYR A 771 -5.10 28.30 12.06
N LEU A 772 -5.76 29.32 12.63
CA LEU A 772 -5.13 30.32 13.50
C LEU A 772 -4.51 29.67 14.74
N ARG A 773 -5.21 28.73 15.38
CA ARG A 773 -4.68 27.95 16.51
C ARG A 773 -3.39 27.23 16.12
N ASP A 774 -3.36 26.51 15.00
CA ASP A 774 -2.18 25.75 14.57
C ASP A 774 -1.00 26.66 14.15
N VAL A 775 -1.27 27.81 13.53
CA VAL A 775 -0.24 28.81 13.20
C VAL A 775 0.32 29.48 14.46
N LEU A 776 -0.53 29.78 15.45
CA LEU A 776 -0.11 30.30 16.75
C LEU A 776 0.74 29.25 17.51
N TYR A 777 0.28 28.00 17.58
CA TYR A 777 1.01 26.90 18.23
C TYR A 777 2.41 26.68 17.65
N ARG A 778 2.56 26.85 16.33
CA ARG A 778 3.85 26.72 15.62
C ARG A 778 4.74 27.98 15.69
N LYS A 779 4.20 29.15 16.05
CA LYS A 779 4.95 30.41 16.21
C LYS A 779 5.25 30.80 17.66
N LEU A 780 4.55 30.21 18.64
CA LEU A 780 4.66 30.56 20.06
C LEU A 780 5.37 29.52 20.95
N CYS A 781 5.92 28.46 20.35
CA CYS A 781 7.03 27.71 20.97
C CYS A 781 8.34 28.35 20.47
N PRO A 782 9.28 28.77 21.36
CA PRO A 782 9.68 28.12 22.60
C PRO A 782 8.77 28.34 23.81
N LEU A 783 8.82 27.38 24.74
CA LEU A 783 8.01 27.31 25.97
C LEU A 783 7.93 28.66 26.72
N PRO A 784 6.73 29.27 26.85
CA PRO A 784 6.51 30.34 27.81
C PRO A 784 6.49 29.72 29.22
N THR A 785 7.41 30.15 30.08
CA THR A 785 7.45 29.77 31.51
C THR A 785 6.49 30.60 32.37
N ASP A 786 5.65 31.45 31.76
CA ASP A 786 4.72 32.35 32.44
C ASP A 786 3.29 31.74 32.50
N PRO A 787 2.78 31.36 33.71
CA PRO A 787 1.44 30.82 33.87
C PRO A 787 0.32 31.86 33.66
N VAL A 788 0.60 33.17 33.71
CA VAL A 788 -0.40 34.22 33.45
C VAL A 788 -0.79 34.23 31.97
N LEU A 789 0.17 34.03 31.07
CA LEU A 789 -0.09 33.96 29.63
C LEU A 789 -0.94 32.74 29.26
N MET A 790 -0.68 31.60 29.89
CA MET A 790 -1.50 30.38 29.79
C MET A 790 -2.93 30.62 30.26
N ARG A 791 -3.11 31.30 31.40
CA ARG A 791 -4.44 31.59 31.95
C ARG A 791 -5.27 32.46 31.01
N ASN A 792 -4.67 33.55 30.49
CA ASN A 792 -5.33 34.47 29.57
C ASN A 792 -5.72 33.80 28.23
N LEU A 793 -4.99 32.77 27.80
CA LEU A 793 -5.34 31.98 26.61
C LEU A 793 -6.53 31.03 26.84
N ILE A 794 -6.70 30.52 28.06
CA ILE A 794 -7.84 29.67 28.46
C ILE A 794 -9.10 30.54 28.66
N GLU A 795 -8.97 31.66 29.38
CA GLU A 795 -10.07 32.61 29.58
C GLU A 795 -10.52 33.25 28.24
N ALA A 796 -9.66 33.28 27.22
CA ALA A 796 -10.00 33.66 25.85
C ALA A 796 -10.65 32.53 25.01
N SER A 797 -10.55 31.25 25.39
CA SER A 797 -11.27 30.15 24.72
C SER A 797 -12.68 29.93 25.27
N ASP A 798 -12.94 30.30 26.52
CA ASP A 798 -14.25 30.13 27.17
C ASP A 798 -15.26 31.26 26.85
N LEU A 799 -14.90 32.18 25.94
CA LEU A 799 -15.66 33.41 25.60
C LEU A 799 -16.12 33.49 24.12
N PHE A 800 -16.05 32.39 23.36
CA PHE A 800 -16.37 32.34 21.91
C PHE A 800 -17.26 31.17 21.49
#